data_AF-A0A972IER1-F1
#
_entry.id   AF-A0A972IER1-F1
#
_cell.length_a   1.000
_cell.length_b   1.000
_cell.length_c   1.000
_cell.angle_alpha   90.00
_cell.angle_beta   90.00
_cell.angle_gamma   90.00
#
_symmetry.space_group_name_H-M   'P 1'
#
loop_
_entity.id
_entity.type
_entity.pdbx_description
1 polymer ?
#
loop_
_entity_poly.entity_id
_entity_poly.type
_entity_poly.pdbx_seq_one_letter_code
_entity_poly.pdbx_strand_id
1 'polypeptide(L)'
;MLPCRLHWALGTAFILALSIPAVGGEPAGRLNLLENSGFEEPLEPAWEKRTPDDADRALYRGESAGRSGAAAVLENTRPAHTRLRQGSDRSIVIEPGSLVELSAWIKSDQSAEGEATLQIYCMDEEGGILAQPTSGPLAGRFDWTPSRVRTTIPGGAAYVMAYLQTRGGVGKVFFDDAELVVLRPPVPRPPAPKVGLLTDLAADHACLEELKVLFEDGLKPIGPGGADELRDCLGAIVLYEAEIPQRVARMATDFARRGGRVFMDIRGFARTCRAEAAAVEVGPVEGQPVERQMSAGLRVVKRDAATAGFEPGQIMPRAGWPEGRLFVLPAGFTLPEMEVLAAGPGGQPGLVRLAVGKGFVVSCDVLSLRQPYYRNVDAYYKYAPLAGALTNPVRLGQYYPKKFTYAEFVDQMRRLAGELPGVRIQEEGPASEDYRLWSLNLGRPGAPLYFLYAAAHGSEWEPGYGLLTFARRLAEGELRDVVDLEHVQIKIIPYLNPWGYDKMRRQNAQGVDLNRQGDFAWEKFQGRDSNNDGRWSAGDYDWKGTAPFSEPEARTYRKIAELPNLYCVLEFHGNTSAVNNKLGLLPATAKPENELAAIELQRIANERLRGRHLLRQNDEETVSQYLLERVRMGGSVPQLKNTSMRDRFGLVIEVTAGYRSTYGAVLQTDVVCELCRALFLAYPPPQTWPEQRR
;
A
#
# COMPACT_ATOMS: atom_id res chain seq x y z
N MET A 1 -14.34 -33.44 43.14
CA MET A 1 -13.01 -32.90 42.79
C MET A 1 -13.12 -32.24 41.42
N LEU A 2 -13.40 -30.93 41.40
CA LEU A 2 -13.41 -30.08 40.20
C LEU A 2 -12.14 -29.23 40.20
N PRO A 3 -11.51 -28.95 39.04
CA PRO A 3 -10.44 -27.97 38.99
C PRO A 3 -11.00 -26.56 38.80
N CYS A 4 -10.55 -25.66 39.68
CA CYS A 4 -10.81 -24.23 39.67
C CYS A 4 -10.23 -23.58 38.41
N ARG A 5 -11.07 -22.80 37.70
CA ARG A 5 -10.63 -21.78 36.74
C ARG A 5 -10.47 -20.46 37.48
N LEU A 6 -9.25 -19.93 37.52
CA LEU A 6 -8.95 -18.60 38.03
C LEU A 6 -9.47 -17.55 37.04
N HIS A 7 -10.35 -16.67 37.51
CA HIS A 7 -10.79 -15.47 36.82
C HIS A 7 -9.65 -14.46 36.72
N TRP A 8 -9.32 -14.03 35.49
CA TRP A 8 -8.63 -12.78 35.25
C TRP A 8 -9.66 -11.65 35.26
N ALA A 9 -9.47 -10.71 36.17
CA ALA A 9 -10.28 -9.51 36.30
C ALA A 9 -10.09 -8.63 35.06
N LEU A 10 -11.17 -8.44 34.30
CA LEU A 10 -11.29 -7.45 33.25
C LEU A 10 -11.35 -6.06 33.90
N GLY A 11 -10.24 -5.33 33.84
CA GLY A 11 -10.24 -3.90 34.04
C GLY A 11 -11.10 -3.26 32.96
N THR A 12 -12.27 -2.77 33.36
CA THR A 12 -13.22 -2.04 32.52
C THR A 12 -12.61 -0.69 32.16
N ALA A 13 -11.79 -0.64 31.12
CA ALA A 13 -11.44 0.61 30.46
C ALA A 13 -12.70 1.08 29.71
N PHE A 14 -13.35 2.10 30.25
CA PHE A 14 -14.38 2.87 29.55
C PHE A 14 -13.82 3.29 28.18
N ILE A 15 -14.30 2.64 27.12
CA ILE A 15 -14.09 3.10 25.75
C ILE A 15 -14.92 4.37 25.63
N LEU A 16 -14.26 5.53 25.72
CA LEU A 16 -14.80 6.74 25.12
C LEU A 16 -14.88 6.43 23.62
N ALA A 17 -16.09 6.12 23.16
CA ALA A 17 -16.42 6.21 21.75
C ALA A 17 -16.16 7.68 21.37
N LEU A 18 -15.02 7.93 20.74
CA LEU A 18 -14.82 9.13 19.94
C LEU A 18 -15.83 9.02 18.80
N SER A 19 -17.03 9.49 19.08
CA SER A 19 -18.02 9.87 18.09
C SER A 19 -17.30 10.94 17.27
N ILE A 20 -16.85 10.57 16.08
CA ILE A 20 -16.50 11.56 15.06
C ILE A 20 -17.78 12.38 14.91
N PRO A 21 -17.80 13.67 15.28
CA PRO A 21 -18.98 14.46 15.07
C PRO A 21 -19.24 14.41 13.56
N ALA A 22 -20.45 13.98 13.19
CA ALA A 22 -20.97 14.30 11.87
C ALA A 22 -20.75 15.81 11.71
N VAL A 23 -19.84 16.19 10.80
CA VAL A 23 -19.54 17.60 10.51
C VAL A 23 -20.76 18.16 9.80
N GLY A 24 -21.78 18.49 10.58
CA GLY A 24 -22.95 19.27 10.22
C GLY A 24 -22.80 20.72 10.68
N GLY A 25 -21.57 21.22 10.72
CA GLY A 25 -21.33 22.66 10.68
C GLY A 25 -21.37 23.10 9.23
N GLU A 26 -22.13 24.13 8.90
CA GLU A 26 -21.98 24.81 7.62
C GLU A 26 -20.49 25.13 7.40
N PRO A 27 -19.91 24.81 6.24
CA PRO A 27 -18.52 25.12 5.99
C PRO A 27 -18.36 26.64 6.08
N ALA A 28 -17.42 27.09 6.93
CA ALA A 28 -16.81 28.40 6.73
C ALA A 28 -16.46 28.51 5.24
N GLY A 29 -16.97 29.54 4.56
CA GLY A 29 -17.09 29.59 3.10
C GLY A 29 -15.84 29.06 2.39
N ARG A 30 -16.02 28.09 1.49
CA ARG A 30 -14.94 27.55 0.66
C ARG A 30 -14.35 28.69 -0.17
N LEU A 31 -13.25 29.25 0.29
CA LEU A 31 -12.53 30.30 -0.42
C LEU A 31 -11.89 29.68 -1.67
N ASN A 32 -12.29 30.14 -2.84
CA ASN A 32 -11.58 29.83 -4.09
C ASN A 32 -10.23 30.56 -4.06
N LEU A 33 -9.15 29.81 -4.22
CA LEU A 33 -7.78 30.34 -4.27
C LEU A 33 -7.40 30.85 -5.66
N LEU A 34 -8.26 30.64 -6.66
CA LEU A 34 -8.06 31.17 -8.00
C LEU A 34 -8.65 32.57 -8.13
N GLU A 35 -7.91 33.45 -8.79
CA GLU A 35 -8.42 34.75 -9.24
C GLU A 35 -9.05 34.63 -10.63
N ASN A 36 -10.04 35.47 -10.92
CA ASN A 36 -10.76 35.46 -12.20
C ASN A 36 -11.27 34.05 -12.59
N SER A 37 -11.92 33.36 -11.66
CA SER A 37 -12.37 31.97 -11.80
C SER A 37 -13.46 31.74 -12.85
N GLY A 38 -14.33 32.72 -13.06
CA GLY A 38 -15.36 32.72 -14.12
C GLY A 38 -14.91 33.40 -15.41
N PHE A 39 -13.62 33.79 -15.50
CA PHE A 39 -13.05 34.43 -16.70
C PHE A 39 -13.78 35.70 -17.16
N GLU A 40 -14.42 36.43 -16.23
CA GLU A 40 -15.17 37.65 -16.51
C GLU A 40 -14.26 38.85 -16.79
N GLU A 41 -13.02 38.81 -16.31
CA GLU A 41 -11.97 39.80 -16.59
C GLU A 41 -10.98 39.26 -17.65
N PRO A 42 -10.12 40.11 -18.27
CA PRO A 42 -9.04 39.63 -19.14
C PRO A 42 -8.23 38.49 -18.50
N LEU A 43 -7.77 37.54 -19.31
CA LEU A 43 -7.03 36.38 -18.80
C LEU A 43 -5.80 36.82 -18.00
N GLU A 44 -4.95 37.68 -18.59
CA GLU A 44 -3.80 38.25 -17.89
C GLU A 44 -4.21 39.45 -17.02
N PRO A 45 -3.58 39.66 -15.84
CA PRO A 45 -2.42 38.92 -15.33
C PRO A 45 -2.76 37.64 -14.56
N ALA A 46 -4.04 37.41 -14.22
CA ALA A 46 -4.45 36.31 -13.35
C ALA A 46 -4.11 34.93 -13.93
N TRP A 47 -4.31 34.73 -15.22
CA TRP A 47 -4.08 33.50 -15.95
C TRP A 47 -3.00 33.72 -17.02
N GLU A 48 -1.86 33.03 -16.85
CA GLU A 48 -0.72 33.09 -17.75
C GLU A 48 -0.85 32.02 -18.85
N LYS A 49 -0.59 32.43 -20.10
CA LYS A 49 -0.43 31.51 -21.23
C LYS A 49 0.88 30.72 -21.12
N ARG A 50 0.85 29.57 -20.43
CA ARG A 50 2.04 28.69 -20.31
C ARG A 50 2.59 28.29 -21.69
N THR A 51 1.69 28.01 -22.62
CA THR A 51 2.01 27.81 -24.02
C THR A 51 1.61 29.08 -24.77
N PRO A 52 2.56 29.81 -25.37
CA PRO A 52 2.23 31.01 -26.13
C PRO A 52 1.41 30.66 -27.37
N ASP A 53 0.68 31.66 -27.87
CA ASP A 53 -0.03 31.60 -29.15
C ASP A 53 0.98 31.40 -30.30
N ASP A 54 0.60 30.62 -31.30
CA ASP A 54 1.34 30.48 -32.57
C ASP A 54 0.39 30.10 -33.72
N ALA A 55 0.92 29.64 -34.85
CA ALA A 55 0.10 29.25 -36.00
C ALA A 55 -0.82 28.05 -35.73
N ASP A 56 -0.48 27.23 -34.73
CA ASP A 56 -1.17 25.97 -34.42
C ASP A 56 -2.15 26.11 -33.24
N ARG A 57 -2.06 27.17 -32.45
CA ARG A 57 -2.92 27.38 -31.26
C ARG A 57 -3.11 28.84 -30.86
N ALA A 58 -4.24 29.11 -30.21
CA ALA A 58 -4.55 30.40 -29.58
C ALA A 58 -5.24 30.21 -28.22
N LEU A 59 -4.95 31.11 -27.27
CA LEU A 59 -5.58 31.17 -25.96
C LEU A 59 -6.20 32.56 -25.75
N TYR A 60 -7.49 32.63 -25.44
CA TYR A 60 -8.19 33.91 -25.29
C TYR A 60 -9.44 33.79 -24.39
N ARG A 61 -9.93 34.94 -23.91
CA ARG A 61 -11.24 35.06 -23.25
C ARG A 61 -12.34 35.13 -24.31
N GLY A 62 -13.34 34.27 -24.22
CA GLY A 62 -14.56 34.34 -25.04
C GLY A 62 -15.70 35.00 -24.26
N GLU A 63 -16.11 36.21 -24.64
CA GLU A 63 -17.01 37.06 -23.83
C GLU A 63 -18.44 36.53 -23.64
N SER A 64 -18.93 35.67 -24.54
CA SER A 64 -20.24 34.99 -24.44
C SER A 64 -20.10 33.49 -24.62
N ALA A 65 -18.93 32.97 -24.28
CA ALA A 65 -18.58 31.57 -24.51
C ALA A 65 -18.72 30.71 -23.25
N GLY A 66 -19.00 31.31 -22.09
CA GLY A 66 -19.15 30.64 -20.81
C GLY A 66 -20.46 29.88 -20.65
N ARG A 67 -20.51 29.08 -19.59
CA ARG A 67 -21.74 28.52 -19.03
C ARG A 67 -22.57 29.64 -18.41
N SER A 68 -21.90 30.62 -17.82
CA SER A 68 -22.43 31.95 -17.52
C SER A 68 -21.40 33.00 -17.94
N GLY A 69 -21.79 33.97 -18.77
CA GLY A 69 -20.89 35.05 -19.18
C GLY A 69 -19.73 34.56 -20.05
N ALA A 70 -18.51 34.71 -19.56
CA ALA A 70 -17.28 34.46 -20.32
C ALA A 70 -16.64 33.08 -20.03
N ALA A 71 -15.66 32.70 -20.84
CA ALA A 71 -14.86 31.49 -20.61
C ALA A 71 -13.42 31.66 -21.12
N ALA A 72 -12.50 30.90 -20.54
CA ALA A 72 -11.19 30.68 -21.15
C ALA A 72 -11.34 29.70 -22.33
N VAL A 73 -10.84 30.11 -23.50
CA VAL A 73 -10.87 29.31 -24.73
C VAL A 73 -9.45 28.92 -25.10
N LEU A 74 -9.22 27.61 -25.20
CA LEU A 74 -8.00 27.02 -25.77
C LEU A 74 -8.35 26.43 -27.13
N GLU A 75 -7.81 27.03 -28.19
CA GLU A 75 -8.07 26.66 -29.57
C GLU A 75 -6.83 26.05 -30.21
N ASN A 76 -6.99 24.88 -30.81
CA ASN A 76 -5.97 24.18 -31.58
C ASN A 76 -6.41 24.10 -33.04
N THR A 77 -5.64 24.66 -33.97
CA THR A 77 -5.86 24.50 -35.42
C THR A 77 -5.13 23.25 -35.96
N ARG A 78 -4.15 22.73 -35.21
CA ARG A 78 -3.49 21.43 -35.40
C ARG A 78 -3.37 20.69 -34.07
N PRO A 79 -3.13 19.36 -34.07
CA PRO A 79 -2.82 18.62 -32.86
C PRO A 79 -1.67 19.25 -32.09
N ALA A 80 -1.98 19.91 -30.97
CA ALA A 80 -1.03 20.63 -30.14
C ALA A 80 -1.35 20.42 -28.66
N HIS A 81 -0.38 20.66 -27.79
CA HIS A 81 -0.59 20.71 -26.34
C HIS A 81 -0.66 22.16 -25.90
N THR A 82 -1.82 22.59 -25.45
CA THR A 82 -2.14 23.99 -25.13
C THR A 82 -2.54 24.08 -23.66
N ARG A 83 -1.96 25.06 -22.94
CA ARG A 83 -2.02 25.14 -21.48
C ARG A 83 -2.12 26.59 -21.01
N LEU A 84 -3.11 26.81 -20.14
CA LEU A 84 -3.29 28.03 -19.35
C LEU A 84 -3.02 27.70 -17.88
N ARG A 85 -2.41 28.62 -17.12
CA ARG A 85 -2.08 28.38 -15.71
C ARG A 85 -2.24 29.61 -14.82
N GLN A 86 -2.36 29.37 -13.52
CA GLN A 86 -2.28 30.40 -12.47
C GLN A 86 -1.40 29.87 -11.31
N GLY A 87 -0.74 30.78 -10.58
CA GLY A 87 0.14 30.47 -9.44
C GLY A 87 1.63 30.30 -9.78
N SER A 88 2.03 30.54 -11.03
CA SER A 88 3.44 30.46 -11.47
C SER A 88 4.33 31.53 -10.85
N ASP A 89 3.74 32.63 -10.40
CA ASP A 89 4.31 33.71 -9.61
C ASP A 89 4.47 33.37 -8.13
N ARG A 90 4.15 32.13 -7.73
CA ARG A 90 4.20 31.61 -6.35
C ARG A 90 3.14 32.23 -5.41
N SER A 91 2.08 32.83 -5.97
CA SER A 91 0.99 33.44 -5.19
C SER A 91 0.12 32.41 -4.44
N ILE A 92 -0.01 31.19 -4.98
CA ILE A 92 -0.85 30.15 -4.39
C ILE A 92 0.00 29.25 -3.49
N VAL A 93 -0.02 29.54 -2.19
CA VAL A 93 0.64 28.74 -1.16
C VAL A 93 -0.39 27.94 -0.38
N ILE A 94 -0.20 26.63 -0.30
CA ILE A 94 -1.08 25.72 0.43
C ILE A 94 -0.22 24.87 1.36
N GLU A 95 -0.63 24.74 2.61
CA GLU A 95 0.11 23.99 3.62
C GLU A 95 0.27 22.51 3.21
N PRO A 96 1.50 21.96 3.22
CA PRO A 96 1.75 20.54 2.96
C PRO A 96 0.90 19.60 3.81
N GLY A 97 0.36 18.55 3.20
CA GLY A 97 -0.58 17.61 3.81
C GLY A 97 -2.05 18.02 3.68
N SER A 98 -2.35 19.23 3.19
CA SER A 98 -3.73 19.65 2.89
C SER A 98 -4.33 18.82 1.76
N LEU A 99 -5.62 18.50 1.86
CA LEU A 99 -6.40 17.92 0.76
C LEU A 99 -7.02 19.06 -0.05
N VAL A 100 -6.73 19.09 -1.34
CA VAL A 100 -7.21 20.13 -2.27
C VAL A 100 -8.01 19.53 -3.41
N GLU A 101 -8.84 20.36 -4.03
CA GLU A 101 -9.58 20.07 -5.25
C GLU A 101 -9.41 21.21 -6.24
N LEU A 102 -8.97 20.88 -7.46
CA LEU A 102 -9.11 21.75 -8.62
C LEU A 102 -10.29 21.25 -9.44
N SER A 103 -11.25 22.12 -9.74
CA SER A 103 -12.43 21.80 -10.55
C SER A 103 -12.73 22.90 -11.57
N ALA A 104 -13.45 22.54 -12.63
CA ALA A 104 -13.97 23.48 -13.63
C ALA A 104 -15.11 22.82 -14.42
N TRP A 105 -15.97 23.64 -15.02
CA TRP A 105 -16.86 23.19 -16.09
C TRP A 105 -16.10 23.25 -17.42
N ILE A 106 -16.18 22.15 -18.19
CA ILE A 106 -15.47 22.03 -19.46
C ILE A 106 -16.48 21.74 -20.56
N LYS A 107 -16.34 22.42 -21.69
CA LYS A 107 -17.04 22.11 -22.95
C LYS A 107 -15.99 21.95 -24.05
N SER A 108 -16.24 21.07 -25.01
CA SER A 108 -15.30 20.82 -26.11
C SER A 108 -16.04 20.66 -27.44
N ASP A 109 -15.53 21.34 -28.45
CA ASP A 109 -15.86 21.13 -29.87
C ASP A 109 -14.69 20.48 -30.63
N GLN A 110 -13.74 19.85 -29.91
CA GLN A 110 -12.57 19.22 -30.51
C GLN A 110 -12.89 17.91 -31.26
N SER A 111 -11.99 17.53 -32.16
CA SER A 111 -11.94 16.21 -32.79
C SER A 111 -11.83 15.09 -31.76
N ALA A 112 -12.19 13.86 -32.14
CA ALA A 112 -12.32 12.73 -31.23
C ALA A 112 -11.02 12.35 -30.50
N GLU A 113 -9.87 12.71 -31.07
CA GLU A 113 -8.53 12.48 -30.52
C GLU A 113 -8.14 13.53 -29.47
N GLY A 114 -8.90 14.61 -29.35
CA GLY A 114 -8.69 15.68 -28.39
C GLY A 114 -9.07 15.28 -26.98
N GLU A 115 -8.26 15.69 -26.02
CA GLU A 115 -8.52 15.49 -24.59
C GLU A 115 -8.38 16.82 -23.85
N ALA A 116 -9.34 17.10 -22.97
CA ALA A 116 -9.29 18.19 -22.01
C ALA A 116 -9.06 17.66 -20.59
N THR A 117 -8.18 18.32 -19.83
CA THR A 117 -7.81 17.92 -18.46
C THR A 117 -7.56 19.12 -17.56
N LEU A 118 -7.75 18.90 -16.26
CA LEU A 118 -7.27 19.76 -15.18
C LEU A 118 -6.00 19.15 -14.57
N GLN A 119 -5.06 19.98 -14.14
CA GLN A 119 -3.86 19.51 -13.49
C GLN A 119 -3.41 20.46 -12.39
N ILE A 120 -2.95 19.92 -11.26
CA ILE A 120 -2.28 20.68 -10.20
C ILE A 120 -0.80 20.37 -10.28
N TYR A 121 0.07 21.36 -10.22
CA TYR A 121 1.50 21.17 -10.00
C TYR A 121 1.82 21.58 -8.56
N CYS A 122 2.50 20.71 -7.81
CA CYS A 122 3.03 21.01 -6.49
C CYS A 122 4.55 21.20 -6.62
N MET A 123 5.04 22.38 -6.24
CA MET A 123 6.40 22.82 -6.50
C MET A 123 7.17 23.01 -5.19
N ASP A 124 8.46 22.68 -5.17
CA ASP A 124 9.35 23.03 -4.06
C ASP A 124 9.83 24.50 -4.15
N GLU A 125 10.65 24.95 -3.19
CA GLU A 125 11.20 26.32 -3.15
C GLU A 125 12.12 26.64 -4.35
N GLU A 126 12.81 25.63 -4.88
CA GLU A 126 13.74 25.72 -6.01
C GLU A 126 13.02 25.71 -7.37
N GLY A 127 11.71 25.43 -7.39
CA GLY A 127 10.91 25.29 -8.60
C GLY A 127 10.95 23.89 -9.22
N GLY A 128 11.41 22.89 -8.48
CA GLY A 128 11.27 21.48 -8.81
C GLY A 128 9.83 20.98 -8.63
N ILE A 129 9.43 20.00 -9.45
CA ILE A 129 8.08 19.41 -9.41
C ILE A 129 8.08 18.25 -8.43
N LEU A 130 7.32 18.37 -7.33
CA LEU A 130 7.12 17.30 -6.36
C LEU A 130 5.96 16.37 -6.75
N ALA A 131 4.88 16.93 -7.31
CA ALA A 131 3.73 16.18 -7.79
C ALA A 131 3.00 16.93 -8.90
N GLN A 132 2.31 16.20 -9.78
CA GLN A 132 1.54 16.77 -10.89
C GLN A 132 0.21 16.03 -11.18
N PRO A 133 -0.69 15.83 -10.19
CA PRO A 133 -1.93 15.08 -10.36
C PRO A 133 -2.84 15.69 -11.43
N THR A 134 -3.43 14.83 -12.25
CA THR A 134 -4.25 15.19 -13.42
C THR A 134 -5.65 14.57 -13.27
N SER A 135 -6.68 15.30 -13.70
CA SER A 135 -8.04 14.78 -13.79
C SER A 135 -8.13 13.63 -14.80
N GLY A 136 -9.23 12.89 -14.77
CA GLY A 136 -9.60 12.05 -15.92
C GLY A 136 -9.71 12.90 -17.19
N PRO A 137 -9.25 12.41 -18.36
CA PRO A 137 -9.40 13.13 -19.62
C PRO A 137 -10.86 13.10 -20.08
N LEU A 138 -11.37 14.26 -20.52
CA LEU A 138 -12.62 14.37 -21.25
C LEU A 138 -12.29 14.44 -22.74
N ALA A 139 -12.73 13.44 -23.51
CA ALA A 139 -12.31 13.25 -24.90
C ALA A 139 -13.37 13.68 -25.91
N GLY A 140 -12.93 14.25 -27.03
CA GLY A 140 -13.75 14.60 -28.17
C GLY A 140 -14.73 15.75 -27.90
N ARG A 141 -15.86 15.71 -28.60
CA ARG A 141 -16.93 16.70 -28.48
C ARG A 141 -17.88 16.37 -27.34
N PHE A 142 -18.11 17.33 -26.46
CA PHE A 142 -19.07 17.23 -25.36
C PHE A 142 -19.53 18.61 -24.91
N ASP A 143 -20.73 18.67 -24.33
CA ASP A 143 -21.27 19.88 -23.73
C ASP A 143 -20.76 20.05 -22.29
N TRP A 144 -21.06 21.17 -21.65
CA TRP A 144 -20.63 21.52 -20.29
C TRP A 144 -20.69 20.33 -19.32
N THR A 145 -19.52 19.85 -18.95
CA THR A 145 -19.31 18.68 -18.09
C THR A 145 -18.40 19.09 -16.95
N PRO A 146 -18.76 18.80 -15.69
CA PRO A 146 -17.90 19.13 -14.57
C PRO A 146 -16.70 18.18 -14.55
N SER A 147 -15.51 18.75 -14.37
CA SER A 147 -14.27 17.99 -14.19
C SER A 147 -13.58 18.41 -12.91
N ARG A 148 -12.83 17.49 -12.31
CA ARG A 148 -12.05 17.76 -11.10
C ARG A 148 -10.85 16.85 -10.95
N VAL A 149 -9.89 17.29 -10.16
CA VAL A 149 -8.77 16.49 -9.65
C VAL A 149 -8.57 16.81 -8.18
N ARG A 150 -8.41 15.77 -7.35
CA ARG A 150 -8.08 15.93 -5.94
C ARG A 150 -6.71 15.38 -5.62
N THR A 151 -6.05 15.97 -4.65
CA THR A 151 -4.76 15.49 -4.19
C THR A 151 -4.44 15.97 -2.78
N THR A 152 -3.50 15.28 -2.13
CA THR A 152 -2.86 15.78 -0.91
C THR A 152 -1.58 16.52 -1.31
N ILE A 153 -1.38 17.74 -0.82
CA ILE A 153 -0.17 18.51 -1.08
C ILE A 153 1.03 17.76 -0.49
N PRO A 154 2.07 17.43 -1.29
CA PRO A 154 3.21 16.66 -0.81
C PRO A 154 4.06 17.46 0.19
N GLY A 155 4.78 16.74 1.06
CA GLY A 155 5.79 17.35 1.92
C GLY A 155 6.86 18.07 1.10
N GLY A 156 7.29 19.25 1.56
CA GLY A 156 8.26 20.10 0.87
C GLY A 156 7.67 21.03 -0.21
N ALA A 157 6.36 20.94 -0.50
CA ALA A 157 5.73 21.88 -1.43
C ALA A 157 5.71 23.30 -0.85
N ALA A 158 6.23 24.25 -1.62
CA ALA A 158 6.27 25.67 -1.29
C ALA A 158 5.12 26.44 -1.94
N TYR A 159 4.71 26.04 -3.15
CA TYR A 159 3.58 26.66 -3.86
C TYR A 159 2.94 25.67 -4.84
N VAL A 160 1.75 26.00 -5.33
CA VAL A 160 1.02 25.21 -6.33
C VAL A 160 0.66 26.03 -7.56
N MET A 161 0.46 25.34 -8.68
CA MET A 161 -0.11 25.94 -9.89
C MET A 161 -1.32 25.14 -10.36
N ALA A 162 -2.40 25.85 -10.69
CA ALA A 162 -3.56 25.27 -11.37
C ALA A 162 -3.39 25.37 -12.88
N TYR A 163 -3.71 24.30 -13.61
CA TYR A 163 -3.63 24.24 -15.07
C TYR A 163 -4.96 23.81 -15.70
N LEU A 164 -5.33 24.53 -16.76
CA LEU A 164 -6.38 24.16 -17.71
C LEU A 164 -5.69 23.77 -19.02
N GLN A 165 -5.98 22.57 -19.54
CA GLN A 165 -5.17 22.01 -20.62
C GLN A 165 -6.00 21.26 -21.67
N THR A 166 -5.55 21.32 -22.92
CA THR A 166 -6.00 20.44 -24.00
C THR A 166 -4.81 19.90 -24.79
N ARG A 167 -4.94 18.67 -25.30
CA ARG A 167 -3.94 18.03 -26.16
C ARG A 167 -4.55 17.20 -27.28
N GLY A 168 -3.79 16.99 -28.36
CA GLY A 168 -4.05 15.98 -29.39
C GLY A 168 -5.12 16.34 -30.41
N GLY A 169 -6.16 17.06 -30.02
CA GLY A 169 -7.31 17.39 -30.87
C GLY A 169 -7.20 18.74 -31.57
N VAL A 170 -7.93 18.86 -32.68
CA VAL A 170 -8.19 20.11 -33.40
C VAL A 170 -9.57 20.63 -33.00
N GLY A 171 -9.69 21.92 -32.72
CA GLY A 171 -10.92 22.60 -32.28
C GLY A 171 -10.73 23.36 -30.97
N LYS A 172 -11.86 23.73 -30.35
CA LYS A 172 -11.91 24.60 -29.16
C LYS A 172 -12.28 23.80 -27.91
N VAL A 173 -11.62 24.13 -26.80
CA VAL A 173 -12.03 23.73 -25.45
C VAL A 173 -12.30 24.99 -24.65
N PHE A 174 -13.43 24.98 -23.95
CA PHE A 174 -13.92 26.07 -23.11
C PHE A 174 -13.85 25.63 -21.66
N PHE A 175 -13.30 26.49 -20.81
CA PHE A 175 -13.25 26.31 -19.37
C PHE A 175 -13.98 27.47 -18.71
N ASP A 176 -14.82 27.15 -17.72
CA ASP A 176 -15.58 28.11 -16.94
C ASP A 176 -15.68 27.64 -15.48
N ASP A 177 -16.01 28.55 -14.56
CA ASP A 177 -16.21 28.29 -13.13
C ASP A 177 -15.03 27.49 -12.51
N ALA A 178 -13.79 27.92 -12.75
CA ALA A 178 -12.61 27.24 -12.27
C ALA A 178 -12.37 27.49 -10.77
N GLU A 179 -12.25 26.43 -9.97
CA GLU A 179 -12.05 26.54 -8.52
C GLU A 179 -10.87 25.71 -8.05
N LEU A 180 -9.98 26.31 -7.25
CA LEU A 180 -8.99 25.60 -6.43
C LEU A 180 -9.31 25.84 -4.96
N VAL A 181 -9.71 24.80 -4.26
CA VAL A 181 -10.16 24.90 -2.87
C VAL A 181 -9.41 23.93 -1.97
N VAL A 182 -9.16 24.35 -0.72
CA VAL A 182 -8.72 23.46 0.35
C VAL A 182 -9.94 22.77 0.93
N LEU A 183 -10.09 21.47 0.65
CA LEU A 183 -11.19 20.66 1.18
C LEU A 183 -10.99 20.30 2.65
N ARG A 184 -9.72 20.09 3.04
CA ARG A 184 -9.33 19.75 4.41
C ARG A 184 -7.92 20.29 4.66
N PRO A 185 -7.66 20.95 5.80
CA PRO A 185 -6.29 21.28 6.22
C PRO A 185 -5.46 20.01 6.45
N PRO A 186 -4.15 20.13 6.66
CA PRO A 186 -3.32 18.96 6.94
C PRO A 186 -3.82 18.22 8.16
N VAL A 187 -3.87 16.89 8.05
CA VAL A 187 -4.10 16.05 9.22
C VAL A 187 -2.75 15.89 9.92
N PRO A 188 -2.58 16.36 11.18
CA PRO A 188 -1.31 16.23 11.87
C PRO A 188 -0.91 14.76 11.93
N ARG A 189 0.24 14.44 11.34
CA ARG A 189 0.80 13.10 11.43
C ARG A 189 1.33 12.92 12.87
N PRO A 190 1.04 11.81 13.55
CA PRO A 190 1.70 11.50 14.81
C PRO A 190 3.23 11.57 14.61
N PRO A 191 4.00 12.17 15.54
CA PRO A 191 5.45 12.21 15.41
C PRO A 191 6.01 10.78 15.35
N ALA A 192 7.10 10.59 14.59
CA ALA A 192 7.79 9.30 14.58
C ALA A 192 8.30 8.98 16.00
N PRO A 193 8.22 7.71 16.46
CA PRO A 193 8.74 7.35 17.76
C PRO A 193 10.22 7.71 17.89
N LYS A 194 10.60 8.41 18.95
CA LYS A 194 12.01 8.75 19.22
C LYS A 194 12.78 7.46 19.53
N VAL A 195 13.82 7.16 18.75
CA VAL A 195 14.70 6.01 18.95
C VAL A 195 16.13 6.52 19.03
N GLY A 196 16.79 6.30 20.16
CA GLY A 196 18.19 6.70 20.36
C GLY A 196 19.13 5.77 19.59
N LEU A 197 20.08 6.33 18.83
CA LEU A 197 21.08 5.60 18.06
C LEU A 197 22.45 5.78 18.70
N LEU A 198 23.04 4.66 19.11
CA LEU A 198 24.38 4.58 19.71
C LEU A 198 25.24 3.77 18.76
N THR A 199 26.16 4.43 18.05
CA THR A 199 26.85 3.80 16.94
C THR A 199 28.28 4.30 16.74
N ASP A 200 29.15 3.43 16.23
CA ASP A 200 30.47 3.80 15.66
C ASP A 200 30.48 3.75 14.12
N LEU A 201 29.40 3.25 13.50
CA LEU A 201 29.27 3.19 12.05
C LEU A 201 29.50 4.56 11.40
N ALA A 202 30.20 4.55 10.26
CA ALA A 202 30.43 5.75 9.45
C ALA A 202 29.11 6.39 9.02
N ALA A 203 29.10 7.71 8.85
CA ALA A 203 27.88 8.48 8.55
C ALA A 203 27.18 8.05 7.25
N ASP A 204 27.94 7.52 6.29
CA ASP A 204 27.52 7.00 4.99
C ASP A 204 27.26 5.48 4.98
N HIS A 205 27.36 4.82 6.14
CA HIS A 205 27.12 3.40 6.26
C HIS A 205 25.67 3.05 5.89
N ALA A 206 25.47 2.12 4.96
CA ALA A 206 24.14 1.78 4.41
C ALA A 206 23.08 1.45 5.47
N CYS A 207 23.46 0.74 6.55
CA CYS A 207 22.56 0.48 7.68
C CYS A 207 22.01 1.77 8.32
N LEU A 208 22.82 2.83 8.44
CA LEU A 208 22.35 4.09 9.01
C LEU A 208 21.36 4.81 8.08
N GLU A 209 21.60 4.80 6.78
CA GLU A 209 20.65 5.33 5.79
C GLU A 209 19.32 4.58 5.84
N GLU A 210 19.37 3.25 5.89
CA GLU A 210 18.17 2.41 6.03
C GLU A 210 17.41 2.71 7.34
N LEU A 211 18.10 2.88 8.47
CA LEU A 211 17.47 3.25 9.73
C LEU A 211 16.87 4.65 9.73
N LYS A 212 17.48 5.63 9.05
CA LYS A 212 16.89 6.97 8.84
C LYS A 212 15.58 6.87 8.07
N VAL A 213 15.49 5.99 7.08
CA VAL A 213 14.23 5.75 6.35
C VAL A 213 13.18 5.08 7.24
N LEU A 214 13.56 4.08 8.04
CA LEU A 214 12.64 3.33 8.91
C LEU A 214 12.05 4.22 10.02
N PHE A 215 12.89 5.05 10.65
CA PHE A 215 12.52 5.85 11.82
C PHE A 215 12.26 7.33 11.53
N GLU A 216 12.47 7.77 10.29
CA GLU A 216 12.32 9.16 9.87
C GLU A 216 13.13 10.09 10.80
N ASP A 217 12.60 11.28 11.10
CA ASP A 217 13.18 12.19 12.08
C ASP A 217 13.15 11.65 13.52
N GLY A 218 12.54 10.49 13.77
CA GLY A 218 12.52 9.82 15.06
C GLY A 218 13.87 9.23 15.47
N LEU A 219 14.78 8.97 14.52
CA LEU A 219 16.12 8.46 14.83
C LEU A 219 17.00 9.59 15.39
N LYS A 220 17.44 9.46 16.64
CA LYS A 220 18.25 10.49 17.32
C LYS A 220 19.64 9.96 17.63
N PRO A 221 20.72 10.52 17.05
CA PRO A 221 22.07 10.14 17.43
C PRO A 221 22.33 10.52 18.89
N ILE A 222 22.84 9.58 19.69
CA ILE A 222 23.11 9.78 21.11
C ILE A 222 24.61 9.65 21.35
N GLY A 223 25.23 10.73 21.81
CA GLY A 223 26.65 10.73 22.17
C GLY A 223 26.94 9.96 23.46
N PRO A 224 28.22 9.68 23.78
CA PRO A 224 28.61 8.95 25.00
C PRO A 224 28.16 9.59 26.32
N GLY A 225 27.79 10.87 26.33
CA GLY A 225 27.24 11.60 27.47
C GLY A 225 25.73 11.82 27.45
N GLY A 226 25.02 11.41 26.40
CA GLY A 226 23.60 11.70 26.16
C GLY A 226 22.62 10.83 26.95
N ALA A 227 22.95 10.49 28.21
CA ALA A 227 22.11 9.61 29.02
C ALA A 227 20.73 10.20 29.32
N ASP A 228 20.61 11.53 29.32
CA ASP A 228 19.35 12.23 29.51
C ASP A 228 18.55 12.34 28.21
N GLU A 229 19.20 12.59 27.07
CA GLU A 229 18.58 12.51 25.74
C GLU A 229 17.96 11.14 25.48
N LEU A 230 18.63 10.07 25.90
CA LEU A 230 18.14 8.71 25.78
C LEU A 230 16.87 8.44 26.61
N ARG A 231 16.62 9.18 27.71
CA ARG A 231 15.43 8.98 28.55
C ARG A 231 14.14 9.38 27.84
N ASP A 232 14.23 10.29 26.89
CA ASP A 232 13.08 10.76 26.11
C ASP A 232 12.76 9.86 24.91
N CYS A 233 13.56 8.80 24.70
CA CYS A 233 13.36 7.84 23.63
C CYS A 233 12.44 6.68 24.05
N LEU A 234 11.64 6.19 23.11
CA LEU A 234 10.85 4.97 23.25
C LEU A 234 11.76 3.72 23.33
N GLY A 235 12.88 3.76 22.61
CA GLY A 235 13.84 2.67 22.54
C GLY A 235 15.23 3.14 22.11
N ALA A 236 16.20 2.24 22.14
CA ALA A 236 17.57 2.50 21.76
C ALA A 236 18.10 1.42 20.82
N ILE A 237 18.94 1.81 19.87
CA ILE A 237 19.66 0.95 18.94
C ILE A 237 21.14 1.08 19.24
N VAL A 238 21.82 -0.05 19.42
CA VAL A 238 23.28 -0.11 19.65
C VAL A 238 23.93 -0.92 18.53
N LEU A 239 24.68 -0.23 17.66
CA LEU A 239 25.38 -0.83 16.52
C LEU A 239 26.85 -0.46 16.57
N TYR A 240 27.70 -1.42 16.91
CA TYR A 240 29.16 -1.21 16.95
C TYR A 240 29.86 -2.31 16.18
N GLU A 241 30.71 -1.94 15.22
CA GLU A 241 31.63 -2.89 14.58
C GLU A 241 32.83 -3.16 15.51
N ALA A 242 33.35 -2.09 16.14
CA ALA A 242 34.42 -2.16 17.11
C ALA A 242 33.91 -2.60 18.51
N GLU A 243 34.78 -2.50 19.52
CA GLU A 243 34.39 -2.75 20.91
C GLU A 243 33.45 -1.64 21.41
N ILE A 244 32.34 -2.03 22.03
CA ILE A 244 31.39 -1.07 22.61
C ILE A 244 32.06 -0.37 23.80
N PRO A 245 32.18 0.97 23.80
CA PRO A 245 32.74 1.68 24.94
C PRO A 245 31.95 1.38 26.22
N GLN A 246 32.66 1.14 27.34
CA GLN A 246 32.03 0.74 28.60
C GLN A 246 30.94 1.74 29.05
N ARG A 247 31.12 3.04 28.77
CA ARG A 247 30.13 4.07 29.07
C ARG A 247 28.83 3.89 28.27
N VAL A 248 28.93 3.54 26.98
CA VAL A 248 27.78 3.27 26.10
C VAL A 248 27.06 2.00 26.56
N ALA A 249 27.81 0.93 26.85
CA ALA A 249 27.23 -0.31 27.36
C ALA A 249 26.45 -0.08 28.68
N ARG A 250 27.04 0.67 29.62
CA ARG A 250 26.37 1.05 30.88
C ARG A 250 25.12 1.88 30.62
N MET A 251 25.20 2.87 29.73
CA MET A 251 24.07 3.74 29.41
C MET A 251 22.88 2.98 28.81
N ALA A 252 23.13 2.08 27.85
CA ALA A 252 22.10 1.21 27.29
C ALA A 252 21.50 0.28 28.35
N THR A 253 22.35 -0.32 29.20
CA THR A 253 21.90 -1.19 30.31
C THR A 253 21.04 -0.42 31.31
N ASP A 254 21.43 0.78 31.72
CA ASP A 254 20.70 1.60 32.69
C ASP A 254 19.39 2.16 32.11
N PHE A 255 19.36 2.43 30.80
CA PHE A 255 18.11 2.72 30.09
C PHE A 255 17.16 1.52 30.14
N ALA A 256 17.64 0.31 29.81
CA ALA A 256 16.84 -0.91 29.90
C ALA A 256 16.35 -1.19 31.32
N ARG A 257 17.23 -1.10 32.34
CA ARG A 257 16.88 -1.31 33.76
C ARG A 257 15.68 -0.47 34.21
N ARG A 258 15.55 0.75 33.69
CA ARG A 258 14.48 1.70 34.03
C ARG A 258 13.18 1.46 33.27
N GLY A 259 13.13 0.53 32.32
CA GLY A 259 11.95 0.22 31.50
C GLY A 259 12.17 0.44 30.00
N GLY A 260 13.34 0.92 29.59
CA GLY A 260 13.68 1.13 28.19
C GLY A 260 13.79 -0.17 27.39
N ARG A 261 13.63 -0.06 26.08
CA ARG A 261 13.78 -1.17 25.12
C ARG A 261 15.05 -0.95 24.32
N VAL A 262 15.94 -1.92 24.32
CA VAL A 262 17.21 -1.84 23.57
C VAL A 262 17.24 -2.90 22.50
N PHE A 263 17.62 -2.53 21.29
CA PHE A 263 18.03 -3.45 20.25
C PHE A 263 19.54 -3.35 20.07
N MET A 264 20.25 -4.48 20.03
CA MET A 264 21.70 -4.51 19.89
C MET A 264 22.12 -5.54 18.84
N ASP A 265 23.07 -5.21 17.98
CA ASP A 265 23.68 -6.22 17.11
C ASP A 265 24.30 -7.35 17.97
N ILE A 266 24.13 -8.60 17.55
CA ILE A 266 24.50 -9.77 18.36
C ILE A 266 25.99 -9.86 18.69
N ARG A 267 26.86 -9.30 17.84
CA ARG A 267 28.30 -9.19 18.16
C ARG A 267 28.52 -8.27 19.35
N GLY A 268 27.87 -7.12 19.35
CA GLY A 268 27.90 -6.17 20.45
C GLY A 268 27.37 -6.78 21.74
N PHE A 269 26.21 -7.44 21.67
CA PHE A 269 25.59 -8.09 22.82
C PHE A 269 26.50 -9.16 23.43
N ALA A 270 27.07 -10.05 22.62
CA ALA A 270 28.02 -11.06 23.08
C ALA A 270 29.18 -10.42 23.85
N ARG A 271 29.81 -9.39 23.29
CA ARG A 271 30.94 -8.68 23.92
C ARG A 271 30.56 -8.03 25.24
N THR A 272 29.39 -7.38 25.33
CA THR A 272 28.91 -6.82 26.62
C THR A 272 28.69 -7.89 27.69
N CYS A 273 28.41 -9.13 27.27
CA CYS A 273 28.27 -10.29 28.13
C CYS A 273 29.57 -11.09 28.32
N ARG A 274 30.72 -10.53 27.90
CA ARG A 274 32.05 -11.18 27.95
C ARG A 274 32.11 -12.52 27.18
N ALA A 275 31.40 -12.58 26.06
CA ALA A 275 31.44 -13.67 25.10
C ALA A 275 31.80 -13.15 23.70
N GLU A 276 32.06 -14.06 22.77
CA GLU A 276 32.21 -13.74 21.36
C GLU A 276 31.10 -14.39 20.55
N ALA A 277 30.53 -13.64 19.61
CA ALA A 277 29.59 -14.20 18.64
C ALA A 277 30.35 -15.04 17.61
N ALA A 278 29.77 -16.17 17.21
CA ALA A 278 30.32 -17.06 16.21
C ALA A 278 29.60 -16.86 14.87
N ALA A 279 30.35 -16.77 13.78
CA ALA A 279 29.80 -16.84 12.43
C ALA A 279 29.42 -18.29 12.11
N VAL A 280 28.13 -18.57 12.00
CA VAL A 280 27.58 -19.90 11.74
C VAL A 280 26.92 -19.93 10.37
N GLU A 281 27.17 -20.98 9.60
CA GLU A 281 26.44 -21.24 8.36
C GLU A 281 24.99 -21.60 8.68
N VAL A 282 24.07 -20.75 8.22
CA VAL A 282 22.62 -20.92 8.44
C VAL A 282 21.90 -21.52 7.24
N GLY A 283 22.63 -21.71 6.13
CA GLY A 283 22.17 -22.35 4.91
C GLY A 283 22.71 -21.63 3.67
N PRO A 284 22.74 -22.30 2.50
CA PRO A 284 23.34 -21.74 1.31
C PRO A 284 22.44 -20.67 0.66
N VAL A 285 23.05 -19.62 0.11
CA VAL A 285 22.33 -18.45 -0.41
C VAL A 285 22.61 -18.23 -1.91
N GLU A 286 23.86 -17.96 -2.27
CA GLU A 286 24.22 -17.67 -3.66
C GLU A 286 24.08 -18.90 -4.58
N GLY A 287 23.53 -18.67 -5.78
CA GLY A 287 23.36 -19.70 -6.80
C GLY A 287 22.35 -20.80 -6.48
N GLN A 288 21.66 -20.74 -5.34
CA GLN A 288 20.72 -21.78 -4.92
C GLN A 288 19.30 -21.56 -5.48
N PRO A 289 18.50 -22.63 -5.66
CA PRO A 289 17.05 -22.52 -5.86
C PRO A 289 16.39 -21.78 -4.70
N VAL A 290 15.30 -21.05 -4.98
CA VAL A 290 14.63 -20.18 -3.99
C VAL A 290 14.16 -20.97 -2.76
N GLU A 291 13.72 -22.22 -2.93
CA GLU A 291 13.27 -23.08 -1.84
C GLU A 291 14.41 -23.39 -0.86
N ARG A 292 15.64 -23.55 -1.37
CA ARG A 292 16.82 -23.73 -0.52
C ARG A 292 17.21 -22.43 0.18
N GLN A 293 17.16 -21.30 -0.53
CA GLN A 293 17.42 -19.99 0.09
C GLN A 293 16.43 -19.72 1.24
N MET A 294 15.16 -20.09 1.08
CA MET A 294 14.13 -19.92 2.12
C MET A 294 14.36 -20.79 3.36
N SER A 295 15.12 -21.87 3.23
CA SER A 295 15.54 -22.70 4.37
C SER A 295 16.77 -22.16 5.09
N ALA A 296 17.46 -21.16 4.52
CA ALA A 296 18.61 -20.51 5.13
C ALA A 296 18.15 -19.44 6.13
N GLY A 297 18.42 -19.67 7.42
CA GLY A 297 18.18 -18.67 8.45
C GLY A 297 17.92 -19.22 9.84
N LEU A 298 17.12 -18.48 10.60
CA LEU A 298 16.88 -18.76 12.02
C LEU A 298 15.54 -19.46 12.19
N ARG A 299 15.55 -20.59 12.91
CA ARG A 299 14.32 -21.27 13.32
C ARG A 299 13.71 -20.54 14.50
N VAL A 300 12.49 -20.02 14.34
CA VAL A 300 11.74 -19.41 15.42
C VAL A 300 11.38 -20.48 16.44
N VAL A 301 11.67 -20.21 17.71
CA VAL A 301 11.37 -21.13 18.83
C VAL A 301 10.34 -20.54 19.79
N LYS A 302 10.16 -19.22 19.79
CA LYS A 302 9.20 -18.53 20.65
C LYS A 302 8.52 -17.36 19.91
N ARG A 303 7.21 -17.20 20.17
CA ARG A 303 6.45 -16.02 19.75
C ARG A 303 6.85 -14.81 20.60
N ASP A 304 7.22 -13.73 19.93
CA ASP A 304 7.53 -12.41 20.51
C ASP A 304 7.25 -11.35 19.44
N ALA A 305 7.16 -10.07 19.81
CA ALA A 305 7.04 -8.98 18.85
C ALA A 305 8.19 -8.96 17.84
N ALA A 306 9.40 -9.36 18.24
CA ALA A 306 10.58 -9.48 17.36
C ALA A 306 10.53 -10.68 16.39
N THR A 307 9.61 -11.63 16.60
CA THR A 307 9.36 -12.76 15.68
C THR A 307 7.97 -12.69 15.05
N ALA A 308 7.28 -11.55 15.18
CA ALA A 308 5.92 -11.38 14.71
C ALA A 308 5.77 -11.72 13.22
N GLY A 309 4.70 -12.45 12.89
CA GLY A 309 4.46 -13.02 11.57
C GLY A 309 5.02 -14.43 11.37
N PHE A 310 5.89 -14.92 12.26
CA PHE A 310 6.42 -16.28 12.22
C PHE A 310 5.92 -17.12 13.40
N GLU A 311 5.59 -18.36 13.12
CA GLU A 311 5.20 -19.36 14.12
C GLU A 311 6.42 -20.16 14.62
N PRO A 312 6.41 -20.62 15.89
CA PRO A 312 7.42 -21.55 16.37
C PRO A 312 7.57 -22.77 15.45
N GLY A 313 8.81 -23.13 15.17
CA GLY A 313 9.19 -24.18 14.23
C GLY A 313 9.46 -23.68 12.81
N GLN A 314 8.94 -22.51 12.41
CA GLN A 314 9.21 -21.92 11.09
C GLN A 314 10.62 -21.34 11.01
N ILE A 315 11.16 -21.31 9.80
CA ILE A 315 12.43 -20.64 9.50
C ILE A 315 12.10 -19.23 9.03
N MET A 316 12.65 -18.22 9.71
CA MET A 316 12.73 -16.87 9.20
C MET A 316 13.89 -16.84 8.21
N PRO A 317 13.64 -16.63 6.90
CA PRO A 317 14.71 -16.55 5.91
C PRO A 317 15.59 -15.34 6.20
N ARG A 318 16.87 -15.62 6.45
CA ARG A 318 17.88 -14.59 6.69
C ARG A 318 19.27 -15.19 6.67
N ALA A 319 20.20 -14.59 5.95
CA ALA A 319 21.57 -15.09 5.88
C ALA A 319 22.52 -14.00 5.37
N GLY A 320 23.77 -14.02 5.81
CA GLY A 320 24.80 -13.17 5.20
C GLY A 320 25.10 -13.63 3.77
N TRP A 321 25.35 -12.68 2.88
CA TRP A 321 25.70 -12.95 1.48
C TRP A 321 27.22 -12.82 1.27
N PRO A 322 27.85 -13.65 0.43
CA PRO A 322 27.27 -14.80 -0.30
C PRO A 322 27.29 -16.14 0.48
N GLU A 323 28.09 -16.26 1.55
CA GLU A 323 28.43 -17.54 2.17
C GLU A 323 27.33 -18.14 3.05
N GLY A 324 26.22 -17.43 3.26
CA GLY A 324 25.12 -17.93 4.06
C GLY A 324 25.41 -17.99 5.56
N ARG A 325 26.27 -17.09 6.06
CA ARG A 325 26.68 -17.04 7.45
C ARG A 325 25.97 -15.93 8.22
N LEU A 326 25.60 -16.21 9.47
CA LEU A 326 25.13 -15.21 10.42
C LEU A 326 25.94 -15.30 11.70
N PHE A 327 26.17 -14.16 12.34
CA PHE A 327 26.64 -14.15 13.71
C PHE A 327 25.52 -14.59 14.65
N VAL A 328 25.87 -15.50 15.56
CA VAL A 328 24.99 -16.03 16.61
C VAL A 328 25.79 -16.16 17.91
N LEU A 329 25.11 -16.33 19.04
CA LEU A 329 25.80 -16.63 20.30
C LEU A 329 26.35 -18.07 20.27
N PRO A 330 27.42 -18.38 21.04
CA PRO A 330 27.97 -19.73 21.11
C PRO A 330 26.90 -20.76 21.51
N ALA A 331 27.05 -22.00 21.03
CA ALA A 331 26.17 -23.09 21.43
C ALA A 331 26.19 -23.27 22.97
N GLY A 332 25.00 -23.42 23.57
CA GLY A 332 24.86 -23.53 25.03
C GLY A 332 25.02 -22.21 25.80
N PHE A 333 25.26 -21.08 25.13
CA PHE A 333 25.30 -19.78 25.80
C PHE A 333 23.94 -19.47 26.44
N THR A 334 23.96 -19.12 27.73
CA THR A 334 22.78 -18.76 28.49
C THR A 334 23.11 -17.69 29.53
N LEU A 335 22.14 -16.85 29.84
CA LEU A 335 22.18 -15.90 30.94
C LEU A 335 20.88 -16.02 31.73
N PRO A 336 20.90 -15.70 33.04
CA PRO A 336 19.66 -15.54 33.79
C PRO A 336 18.70 -14.59 33.07
N GLU A 337 17.43 -14.97 32.98
CA GLU A 337 16.35 -14.18 32.33
C GLU A 337 16.54 -13.94 30.82
N MET A 338 17.46 -14.64 30.17
CA MET A 338 17.57 -14.65 28.71
C MET A 338 16.66 -15.71 28.09
N GLU A 339 15.95 -15.29 27.06
CA GLU A 339 15.11 -16.15 26.23
C GLU A 339 15.66 -16.21 24.82
N VAL A 340 15.72 -17.41 24.25
CA VAL A 340 15.99 -17.61 22.83
C VAL A 340 14.67 -17.48 22.09
N LEU A 341 14.58 -16.56 21.13
CA LEU A 341 13.40 -16.34 20.30
C LEU A 341 13.54 -17.07 18.95
N ALA A 342 14.76 -17.11 18.39
CA ALA A 342 15.10 -17.92 17.24
C ALA A 342 16.54 -18.44 17.32
N ALA A 343 16.77 -19.64 16.77
CA ALA A 343 18.03 -20.35 16.86
C ALA A 343 18.59 -20.71 15.47
N GLY A 344 19.92 -20.76 15.36
CA GLY A 344 20.61 -21.31 14.19
C GLY A 344 20.48 -22.83 14.06
N PRO A 345 20.96 -23.44 12.98
CA PRO A 345 20.76 -24.87 12.70
C PRO A 345 21.28 -25.83 13.80
N GLY A 346 22.36 -25.46 14.48
CA GLY A 346 22.93 -26.23 15.59
C GLY A 346 22.35 -25.87 16.97
N GLY A 347 21.24 -25.13 17.03
CA GLY A 347 20.63 -24.68 18.28
C GLY A 347 21.29 -23.44 18.92
N GLN A 348 22.23 -22.80 18.22
CA GLN A 348 22.85 -21.56 18.69
C GLN A 348 21.82 -20.43 18.82
N PRO A 349 21.81 -19.64 19.90
CA PRO A 349 20.91 -18.50 20.01
C PRO A 349 21.23 -17.42 18.96
N GLY A 350 20.33 -17.19 18.00
CA GLY A 350 20.53 -16.24 16.90
C GLY A 350 19.65 -14.98 16.98
N LEU A 351 18.52 -15.06 17.68
CA LEU A 351 17.70 -13.94 18.10
C LEU A 351 17.32 -14.18 19.56
N VAL A 352 17.69 -13.26 20.44
CA VAL A 352 17.50 -13.40 21.89
C VAL A 352 16.83 -12.17 22.49
N ARG A 353 16.21 -12.37 23.64
CA ARG A 353 15.67 -11.31 24.50
C ARG A 353 16.17 -11.53 25.92
N LEU A 354 16.85 -10.54 26.49
CA LEU A 354 17.29 -10.53 27.88
C LEU A 354 16.44 -9.53 28.66
N ALA A 355 15.72 -9.99 29.70
CA ALA A 355 15.09 -9.06 30.63
C ALA A 355 16.17 -8.33 31.44
N VAL A 356 16.02 -7.02 31.59
CA VAL A 356 16.96 -6.17 32.32
C VAL A 356 16.17 -5.18 33.15
N GLY A 357 16.02 -5.47 34.45
CA GLY A 357 15.18 -4.67 35.34
C GLY A 357 13.74 -4.60 34.85
N LYS A 358 13.22 -3.39 34.60
CA LYS A 358 11.85 -3.21 34.08
C LYS A 358 11.74 -3.27 32.55
N GLY A 359 12.87 -3.30 31.85
CA GLY A 359 12.94 -3.30 30.38
C GLY A 359 13.64 -4.54 29.85
N PHE A 360 14.19 -4.45 28.65
CA PHE A 360 14.83 -5.59 27.99
C PHE A 360 15.81 -5.18 26.89
N VAL A 361 16.69 -6.11 26.55
CA VAL A 361 17.56 -6.05 25.37
C VAL A 361 17.15 -7.17 24.41
N VAL A 362 16.79 -6.83 23.18
CA VAL A 362 16.67 -7.80 22.06
C VAL A 362 17.94 -7.73 21.24
N SER A 363 18.45 -8.88 20.81
CA SER A 363 19.68 -8.92 20.03
C SER A 363 19.65 -9.93 18.89
N CYS A 364 20.16 -9.50 17.74
CA CYS A 364 20.21 -10.26 16.49
C CYS A 364 21.26 -9.66 15.54
N ASP A 365 21.79 -10.46 14.61
CA ASP A 365 22.72 -9.96 13.59
C ASP A 365 22.00 -9.07 12.57
N VAL A 366 22.37 -7.80 12.46
CA VAL A 366 21.82 -6.89 11.43
C VAL A 366 22.90 -6.41 10.48
N LEU A 367 24.14 -6.22 10.95
CA LEU A 367 25.19 -5.63 10.11
C LEU A 367 25.76 -6.59 9.06
N SER A 368 25.58 -7.91 9.21
CA SER A 368 26.03 -8.87 8.19
C SER A 368 25.05 -9.02 7.03
N LEU A 369 23.84 -8.46 7.15
CA LEU A 369 22.79 -8.53 6.14
C LEU A 369 22.92 -7.36 5.17
N ARG A 370 22.88 -7.69 3.87
CA ARG A 370 22.75 -6.69 2.80
C ARG A 370 21.38 -5.97 2.86
N GLN A 371 21.18 -5.00 1.99
CA GLN A 371 19.95 -4.21 1.94
C GLN A 371 18.70 -5.09 1.67
N PRO A 372 17.54 -4.78 2.29
CA PRO A 372 16.26 -5.34 1.91
C PRO A 372 15.88 -4.93 0.48
N TYR A 373 15.90 -5.89 -0.42
CA TYR A 373 15.53 -5.73 -1.82
C TYR A 373 14.58 -6.86 -2.20
N TYR A 374 13.62 -6.60 -3.08
CA TYR A 374 12.54 -7.56 -3.37
C TYR A 374 13.00 -8.94 -3.85
N ARG A 375 14.26 -9.11 -4.30
CA ARG A 375 14.84 -10.40 -4.68
C ARG A 375 15.80 -11.00 -3.64
N ASN A 376 16.15 -10.26 -2.58
CA ASN A 376 17.09 -10.70 -1.56
C ASN A 376 16.37 -11.51 -0.48
N VAL A 377 16.13 -12.79 -0.74
CA VAL A 377 15.48 -13.74 0.21
C VAL A 377 16.16 -13.71 1.58
N ASP A 378 17.49 -13.59 1.57
CA ASP A 378 18.40 -13.57 2.72
C ASP A 378 18.34 -12.29 3.57
N ALA A 379 17.79 -11.20 3.04
CA ALA A 379 17.76 -9.90 3.72
C ALA A 379 16.36 -9.27 3.77
N TYR A 380 15.34 -9.94 3.22
CA TYR A 380 13.98 -9.43 3.13
C TYR A 380 13.42 -9.00 4.50
N TYR A 381 13.77 -9.71 5.56
CA TYR A 381 13.32 -9.46 6.93
C TYR A 381 14.36 -8.81 7.85
N LYS A 382 15.43 -8.22 7.31
CA LYS A 382 16.55 -7.64 8.08
C LYS A 382 16.09 -6.82 9.30
N TYR A 383 15.10 -5.95 9.11
CA TYR A 383 14.63 -5.02 10.15
C TYR A 383 13.38 -5.46 10.91
N ALA A 384 12.75 -6.58 10.55
CA ALA A 384 11.52 -7.03 11.23
C ALA A 384 11.71 -7.28 12.73
N PRO A 385 12.81 -7.94 13.20
CA PRO A 385 13.06 -8.09 14.63
C PRO A 385 13.31 -6.76 15.34
N LEU A 386 13.97 -5.81 14.67
CA LEU A 386 14.28 -4.50 15.23
C LEU A 386 13.01 -3.66 15.39
N ALA A 387 12.20 -3.54 14.34
CA ALA A 387 10.92 -2.84 14.38
C ALA A 387 9.99 -3.46 15.44
N GLY A 388 9.94 -4.79 15.51
CA GLY A 388 9.14 -5.51 16.50
C GLY A 388 9.59 -5.32 17.95
N ALA A 389 10.91 -5.26 18.19
CA ALA A 389 11.44 -5.03 19.53
C ALA A 389 11.19 -3.60 20.04
N LEU A 390 11.26 -2.60 19.15
CA LEU A 390 11.30 -1.20 19.54
C LEU A 390 9.99 -0.43 19.31
N THR A 391 9.34 -0.62 18.16
CA THR A 391 8.32 0.31 17.65
C THR A 391 7.07 -0.39 17.12
N ASN A 392 6.93 -0.55 15.80
CA ASN A 392 5.74 -1.04 15.13
C ASN A 392 5.98 -2.46 14.60
N PRO A 393 5.65 -3.52 15.37
CA PRO A 393 5.76 -4.90 14.90
C PRO A 393 4.79 -5.19 13.75
N VAL A 394 5.05 -6.30 13.04
CA VAL A 394 4.03 -6.98 12.24
C VAL A 394 2.81 -7.27 13.11
N ARG A 395 1.61 -6.96 12.60
CA ARG A 395 0.37 -7.07 13.40
C ARG A 395 -0.52 -8.19 12.92
N LEU A 396 -0.76 -8.25 11.62
CA LEU A 396 -1.75 -9.16 11.03
C LEU A 396 -1.09 -10.19 10.11
N GLY A 397 0.11 -9.90 9.62
CA GLY A 397 0.85 -10.74 8.69
C GLY A 397 1.18 -12.13 9.23
N GLN A 398 1.38 -13.05 8.30
CA GLN A 398 1.70 -14.45 8.55
C GLN A 398 2.66 -14.98 7.48
N TYR A 399 3.63 -15.77 7.92
CA TYR A 399 4.53 -16.49 7.04
C TYR A 399 3.91 -17.78 6.52
N TYR A 400 4.13 -18.04 5.23
CA TYR A 400 3.80 -19.29 4.58
C TYR A 400 5.11 -19.93 4.12
N PRO A 401 5.40 -21.20 4.48
CA PRO A 401 6.70 -21.81 4.20
C PRO A 401 6.86 -22.27 2.75
N LYS A 402 5.78 -22.34 1.98
CA LYS A 402 5.78 -22.72 0.57
C LYS A 402 4.64 -22.05 -0.19
N LYS A 403 4.80 -21.88 -1.50
CA LYS A 403 3.68 -21.59 -2.41
C LYS A 403 2.87 -22.87 -2.63
N PHE A 404 1.60 -22.84 -2.25
CA PHE A 404 0.62 -23.89 -2.51
C PHE A 404 0.28 -23.99 -4.01
N THR A 405 -0.08 -25.17 -4.49
CA THR A 405 -0.90 -25.27 -5.70
C THR A 405 -2.30 -24.71 -5.44
N TYR A 406 -3.09 -24.45 -6.48
CA TYR A 406 -4.46 -23.96 -6.30
C TYR A 406 -5.30 -24.94 -5.47
N ALA A 407 -5.18 -26.25 -5.76
CA ALA A 407 -5.85 -27.29 -5.00
C ALA A 407 -5.46 -27.27 -3.52
N GLU A 408 -4.15 -27.20 -3.21
CA GLU A 408 -3.65 -27.08 -1.84
C GLU A 408 -4.16 -25.80 -1.16
N PHE A 409 -4.30 -24.70 -1.90
CA PHE A 409 -4.82 -23.43 -1.38
C PHE A 409 -6.31 -23.53 -1.05
N VAL A 410 -7.11 -24.16 -1.91
CA VAL A 410 -8.53 -24.44 -1.64
C VAL A 410 -8.66 -25.35 -0.41
N ASP A 411 -7.74 -26.30 -0.21
CA ASP A 411 -7.71 -27.10 1.02
C ASP A 411 -7.39 -26.27 2.27
N GLN A 412 -6.56 -25.22 2.16
CA GLN A 412 -6.39 -24.25 3.26
C GLN A 412 -7.68 -23.48 3.54
N MET A 413 -8.43 -23.09 2.49
CA MET A 413 -9.73 -22.43 2.64
C MET A 413 -10.74 -23.34 3.35
N ARG A 414 -10.80 -24.62 2.95
CA ARG A 414 -11.66 -25.64 3.62
C ARG A 414 -11.26 -25.84 5.07
N ARG A 415 -9.95 -25.94 5.34
CA ARG A 415 -9.43 -26.07 6.70
C ARG A 415 -9.84 -24.86 7.55
N LEU A 416 -9.68 -23.65 7.03
CA LEU A 416 -10.07 -22.43 7.74
C LEU A 416 -11.57 -22.42 8.07
N ALA A 417 -12.44 -22.78 7.11
CA ALA A 417 -13.88 -22.88 7.33
C ALA A 417 -14.26 -23.98 8.34
N GLY A 418 -13.50 -25.09 8.38
CA GLY A 418 -13.68 -26.15 9.38
C GLY A 418 -13.20 -25.76 10.78
N GLU A 419 -12.13 -24.96 10.87
CA GLU A 419 -11.56 -24.48 12.13
C GLU A 419 -12.38 -23.33 12.75
N LEU A 420 -12.94 -22.44 11.92
CA LEU A 420 -13.60 -21.21 12.34
C LEU A 420 -15.04 -21.14 11.80
N PRO A 421 -16.07 -21.45 12.64
CA PRO A 421 -17.47 -21.51 12.22
C PRO A 421 -18.06 -20.23 11.59
N GLY A 422 -17.43 -19.08 11.82
CA GLY A 422 -17.81 -17.80 11.21
C GLY A 422 -17.43 -17.68 9.73
N VAL A 423 -16.67 -18.63 9.18
CA VAL A 423 -16.19 -18.64 7.80
C VAL A 423 -16.92 -19.73 7.00
N ARG A 424 -17.52 -19.34 5.88
CA ARG A 424 -18.19 -20.27 4.95
C ARG A 424 -17.44 -20.32 3.64
N ILE A 425 -17.05 -21.51 3.20
CA ILE A 425 -16.49 -21.71 1.86
C ILE A 425 -17.61 -21.99 0.84
N GLN A 426 -17.52 -21.43 -0.36
CA GLN A 426 -18.51 -21.62 -1.43
C GLN A 426 -17.82 -21.81 -2.79
N GLU A 427 -18.32 -22.75 -3.60
CA GLU A 427 -18.02 -22.84 -5.03
C GLU A 427 -18.88 -21.82 -5.79
N GLU A 428 -18.28 -20.87 -6.48
CA GLU A 428 -18.99 -19.78 -7.17
C GLU A 428 -19.32 -20.12 -8.62
N GLY A 429 -18.54 -20.99 -9.25
CA GLY A 429 -18.74 -21.38 -10.63
C GLY A 429 -17.48 -21.92 -11.31
N PRO A 430 -17.59 -22.26 -12.60
CA PRO A 430 -16.46 -22.72 -13.40
C PRO A 430 -15.42 -21.60 -13.60
N ALA A 431 -14.16 -22.02 -13.69
CA ALA A 431 -13.04 -21.30 -14.31
C ALA A 431 -12.60 -22.08 -15.56
N SER A 432 -11.52 -21.67 -16.22
CA SER A 432 -11.01 -22.34 -17.41
C SER A 432 -10.54 -23.77 -17.11
N GLU A 433 -10.66 -24.65 -18.11
CA GLU A 433 -10.42 -26.09 -17.98
C GLU A 433 -11.27 -26.70 -16.85
N ASP A 434 -10.66 -27.52 -15.98
CA ASP A 434 -11.34 -28.21 -14.88
C ASP A 434 -11.35 -27.40 -13.57
N TYR A 435 -10.84 -26.16 -13.60
CA TYR A 435 -10.78 -25.32 -12.41
C TYR A 435 -12.16 -24.79 -11.99
N ARG A 436 -12.31 -24.57 -10.68
CA ARG A 436 -13.50 -23.94 -10.06
C ARG A 436 -13.07 -22.70 -9.29
N LEU A 437 -13.90 -21.66 -9.29
CA LEU A 437 -13.70 -20.49 -8.41
C LEU A 437 -14.31 -20.76 -7.05
N TRP A 438 -13.53 -20.50 -6.00
CA TRP A 438 -13.94 -20.67 -4.61
C TRP A 438 -13.86 -19.34 -3.86
N SER A 439 -14.81 -19.12 -2.95
CA SER A 439 -14.83 -17.95 -2.08
C SER A 439 -14.88 -18.30 -0.60
N LEU A 440 -14.35 -17.41 0.24
CA LEU A 440 -14.62 -17.37 1.68
C LEU A 440 -15.67 -16.28 1.95
N ASN A 441 -16.70 -16.62 2.71
CA ASN A 441 -17.82 -15.74 3.04
C ASN A 441 -17.93 -15.58 4.54
N LEU A 442 -17.99 -14.33 5.00
CA LEU A 442 -18.14 -13.97 6.41
C LEU A 442 -19.27 -12.95 6.57
N GLY A 443 -19.76 -12.81 7.80
CA GLY A 443 -20.81 -11.85 8.15
C GLY A 443 -22.22 -12.25 7.69
N ARG A 444 -23.13 -11.28 7.69
CA ARG A 444 -24.58 -11.48 7.52
C ARG A 444 -24.99 -11.46 6.03
N PRO A 445 -25.51 -12.56 5.46
CA PRO A 445 -26.02 -12.56 4.08
C PRO A 445 -27.08 -11.47 3.84
N GLY A 446 -26.99 -10.78 2.71
CA GLY A 446 -27.92 -9.71 2.30
C GLY A 446 -27.60 -8.32 2.87
N ALA A 447 -26.70 -8.22 3.85
CA ALA A 447 -26.12 -6.95 4.29
C ALA A 447 -25.26 -6.32 3.16
N PRO A 448 -24.83 -5.04 3.29
CA PRO A 448 -23.87 -4.44 2.35
C PRO A 448 -22.68 -5.36 2.11
N LEU A 449 -22.47 -5.74 0.85
CA LEU A 449 -21.44 -6.71 0.46
C LEU A 449 -20.14 -6.01 0.09
N TYR A 450 -19.07 -6.40 0.78
CA TYR A 450 -17.69 -6.10 0.43
C TYR A 450 -17.14 -7.28 -0.35
N PHE A 451 -16.79 -7.04 -1.62
CA PHE A 451 -16.20 -8.06 -2.48
C PHE A 451 -14.70 -7.81 -2.61
N LEU A 452 -13.91 -8.69 -2.01
CA LEU A 452 -12.45 -8.61 -2.02
C LEU A 452 -11.91 -9.72 -2.91
N TYR A 453 -11.05 -9.40 -3.87
CA TYR A 453 -10.44 -10.44 -4.69
C TYR A 453 -9.03 -10.09 -5.15
N ALA A 454 -8.31 -11.11 -5.60
CA ALA A 454 -6.96 -10.99 -6.10
C ALA A 454 -6.71 -11.89 -7.30
N ALA A 455 -5.55 -11.68 -7.93
CA ALA A 455 -5.00 -12.54 -8.97
C ALA A 455 -5.97 -12.77 -10.15
N ALA A 456 -6.58 -11.68 -10.65
CA ALA A 456 -7.13 -11.66 -12.01
C ALA A 456 -6.01 -11.93 -13.05
N HIS A 457 -4.78 -11.53 -12.71
CA HIS A 457 -3.58 -12.05 -13.34
C HIS A 457 -2.96 -13.14 -12.47
N GLY A 458 -2.88 -14.37 -12.98
CA GLY A 458 -2.49 -15.53 -12.15
C GLY A 458 -1.06 -15.48 -11.61
N SER A 459 -0.14 -14.81 -12.30
CA SER A 459 1.25 -14.61 -11.84
C SER A 459 1.40 -13.64 -10.67
N GLU A 460 0.35 -12.92 -10.29
CA GLU A 460 0.34 -11.85 -9.27
C GLU A 460 -0.36 -12.37 -8.01
N TRP A 461 0.27 -13.34 -7.36
CA TRP A 461 -0.46 -14.33 -6.56
C TRP A 461 -0.46 -14.08 -5.05
N GLU A 462 0.52 -13.33 -4.56
CA GLU A 462 0.76 -13.05 -3.15
C GLU A 462 -0.45 -12.46 -2.42
N PRO A 463 -1.23 -11.53 -3.02
CA PRO A 463 -2.39 -10.98 -2.33
C PRO A 463 -3.45 -12.02 -1.99
N GLY A 464 -3.52 -13.14 -2.72
CA GLY A 464 -4.39 -14.26 -2.37
C GLY A 464 -4.10 -14.82 -0.96
N TYR A 465 -2.83 -14.92 -0.57
CA TYR A 465 -2.44 -15.32 0.80
C TYR A 465 -2.82 -14.26 1.83
N GLY A 466 -2.67 -12.98 1.46
CA GLY A 466 -3.11 -11.86 2.30
C GLY A 466 -4.62 -11.91 2.56
N LEU A 467 -5.43 -12.21 1.55
CA LEU A 467 -6.87 -12.36 1.68
C LEU A 467 -7.28 -13.58 2.52
N LEU A 468 -6.57 -14.71 2.40
CA LEU A 468 -6.76 -15.87 3.30
C LEU A 468 -6.41 -15.51 4.75
N THR A 469 -5.31 -14.77 4.96
CA THR A 469 -4.89 -14.28 6.28
C THR A 469 -5.94 -13.33 6.85
N PHE A 470 -6.42 -12.39 6.05
CA PHE A 470 -7.45 -11.43 6.46
C PHE A 470 -8.75 -12.12 6.89
N ALA A 471 -9.21 -13.13 6.15
CA ALA A 471 -10.38 -13.93 6.53
C ALA A 471 -10.20 -14.61 7.90
N ARG A 472 -9.01 -15.15 8.17
CA ARG A 472 -8.66 -15.74 9.48
C ARG A 472 -8.71 -14.68 10.59
N ARG A 473 -8.06 -13.54 10.41
CA ARG A 473 -8.02 -12.44 11.40
C ARG A 473 -9.41 -11.88 11.72
N LEU A 474 -10.28 -11.76 10.71
CA LEU A 474 -11.68 -11.38 10.90
C LEU A 474 -12.42 -12.38 11.78
N ALA A 475 -12.30 -13.68 11.47
CA ALA A 475 -13.00 -14.74 12.17
C ALA A 475 -12.48 -14.96 13.60
N GLU A 476 -11.18 -14.76 13.83
CA GLU A 476 -10.55 -14.76 15.17
C GLU A 476 -10.95 -13.53 16.00
N GLY A 477 -11.51 -12.50 15.37
CA GLY A 477 -12.00 -11.29 16.02
C GLY A 477 -10.96 -10.19 16.20
N GLU A 478 -9.79 -10.31 15.58
CA GLU A 478 -8.69 -9.32 15.65
C GLU A 478 -9.02 -7.98 14.96
N LEU A 479 -10.13 -7.93 14.22
CA LEU A 479 -10.60 -6.78 13.47
C LEU A 479 -12.00 -6.31 13.90
N ARG A 480 -12.50 -6.76 15.06
CA ARG A 480 -13.82 -6.35 15.58
C ARG A 480 -13.91 -4.86 15.91
N ASP A 481 -12.76 -4.19 16.05
CA ASP A 481 -12.69 -2.75 16.30
C ASP A 481 -12.98 -1.91 15.05
N VAL A 482 -12.97 -2.52 13.86
CA VAL A 482 -13.20 -1.83 12.58
C VAL A 482 -14.21 -2.51 11.66
N VAL A 483 -14.47 -3.81 11.84
CA VAL A 483 -15.40 -4.59 11.02
C VAL A 483 -16.46 -5.22 11.89
N ASP A 484 -17.70 -4.79 11.69
CA ASP A 484 -18.87 -5.38 12.33
C ASP A 484 -19.55 -6.39 11.38
N LEU A 485 -19.27 -7.68 11.60
CA LEU A 485 -19.80 -8.79 10.81
C LEU A 485 -21.32 -8.98 10.95
N GLU A 486 -21.98 -8.33 11.91
CA GLU A 486 -23.46 -8.31 11.99
C GLU A 486 -24.07 -7.34 10.99
N HIS A 487 -23.31 -6.32 10.58
CA HIS A 487 -23.77 -5.22 9.71
C HIS A 487 -23.22 -5.29 8.29
N VAL A 488 -22.27 -6.19 8.00
CA VAL A 488 -21.71 -6.37 6.65
C VAL A 488 -21.73 -7.82 6.20
N GLN A 489 -21.69 -8.00 4.88
CA GLN A 489 -21.35 -9.26 4.24
C GLN A 489 -19.96 -9.10 3.60
N ILE A 490 -19.10 -10.10 3.73
CA ILE A 490 -17.78 -10.11 3.07
C ILE A 490 -17.68 -11.36 2.23
N LYS A 491 -17.33 -11.20 0.94
CA LYS A 491 -17.01 -12.29 0.03
C LYS A 491 -15.57 -12.10 -0.46
N ILE A 492 -14.75 -13.13 -0.33
CA ILE A 492 -13.34 -13.12 -0.68
C ILE A 492 -13.08 -14.17 -1.75
N ILE A 493 -12.58 -13.79 -2.93
CA ILE A 493 -12.05 -14.71 -3.94
C ILE A 493 -10.53 -14.53 -4.02
N PRO A 494 -9.74 -15.41 -3.38
CA PRO A 494 -8.28 -15.25 -3.35
C PRO A 494 -7.62 -15.33 -4.73
N TYR A 495 -8.18 -16.13 -5.64
CA TYR A 495 -7.67 -16.27 -7.02
C TYR A 495 -8.81 -16.26 -8.02
N LEU A 496 -8.92 -15.17 -8.77
CA LEU A 496 -9.86 -15.09 -9.89
C LEU A 496 -9.36 -15.89 -11.10
N ASN A 497 -8.04 -16.01 -11.31
CA ASN A 497 -7.42 -16.80 -12.37
C ASN A 497 -6.67 -18.03 -11.79
N PRO A 498 -7.36 -19.10 -11.40
CA PRO A 498 -6.73 -20.26 -10.75
C PRO A 498 -5.80 -21.03 -11.68
N TRP A 499 -6.12 -21.15 -12.97
CA TRP A 499 -5.24 -21.77 -13.96
C TRP A 499 -3.94 -20.96 -14.10
N GLY A 500 -4.05 -19.64 -14.27
CA GLY A 500 -2.91 -18.75 -14.38
C GLY A 500 -2.03 -18.80 -13.12
N TYR A 501 -2.64 -18.96 -11.93
CA TYR A 501 -1.91 -19.10 -10.67
C TYR A 501 -1.03 -20.35 -10.61
N ASP A 502 -1.55 -21.49 -11.05
CA ASP A 502 -0.79 -22.75 -11.08
C ASP A 502 0.28 -22.73 -12.19
N LYS A 503 -0.01 -22.08 -13.32
CA LYS A 503 0.93 -21.98 -14.46
C LYS A 503 1.88 -20.80 -14.38
N MET A 504 1.77 -19.96 -13.33
CA MET A 504 2.51 -18.70 -13.20
C MET A 504 2.37 -17.82 -14.45
N ARG A 505 1.13 -17.68 -14.95
CA ARG A 505 0.78 -16.89 -16.13
C ARG A 505 -0.16 -15.76 -15.77
N ARG A 506 0.01 -14.64 -16.46
CA ARG A 506 -0.89 -13.48 -16.39
C ARG A 506 -2.27 -13.85 -16.90
N GLN A 507 -2.34 -14.39 -18.12
CA GLN A 507 -3.59 -14.77 -18.77
C GLN A 507 -4.19 -16.06 -18.22
N ASN A 508 -5.46 -16.32 -18.51
CA ASN A 508 -6.10 -17.63 -18.28
C ASN A 508 -5.66 -18.66 -19.35
N ALA A 509 -6.27 -19.85 -19.32
CA ALA A 509 -5.91 -20.95 -20.22
C ALA A 509 -6.12 -20.63 -21.72
N GLN A 510 -6.99 -19.69 -22.04
CA GLN A 510 -7.32 -19.25 -23.40
C GLN A 510 -6.41 -18.11 -23.88
N GLY A 511 -5.42 -17.70 -23.07
CA GLY A 511 -4.55 -16.57 -23.39
C GLY A 511 -5.26 -15.22 -23.30
N VAL A 512 -6.35 -15.14 -22.53
CA VAL A 512 -7.10 -13.89 -22.29
C VAL A 512 -6.63 -13.23 -21.00
N ASP A 513 -6.40 -11.92 -21.06
CA ASP A 513 -6.22 -11.10 -19.86
C ASP A 513 -7.59 -10.88 -19.19
N LEU A 514 -7.82 -11.53 -18.04
CA LEU A 514 -9.09 -11.39 -17.32
C LEU A 514 -9.36 -9.94 -16.91
N ASN A 515 -8.34 -9.12 -16.69
CA ASN A 515 -8.52 -7.69 -16.41
C ASN A 515 -8.69 -6.85 -17.70
N ARG A 516 -9.13 -7.49 -18.79
CA ARG A 516 -9.66 -6.85 -20.01
C ARG A 516 -11.05 -7.39 -20.39
N GLN A 517 -11.68 -8.18 -19.52
CA GLN A 517 -12.98 -8.81 -19.75
C GLN A 517 -14.19 -7.97 -19.31
N GLY A 518 -13.98 -6.76 -18.77
CA GLY A 518 -15.06 -5.83 -18.44
C GLY A 518 -15.78 -5.30 -19.68
N ASP A 519 -17.00 -4.82 -19.51
CA ASP A 519 -17.84 -4.27 -20.59
C ASP A 519 -17.48 -2.81 -20.93
N PHE A 520 -16.92 -2.07 -19.98
CA PHE A 520 -16.62 -0.65 -20.14
C PHE A 520 -15.54 -0.40 -21.21
N ALA A 521 -15.85 0.42 -22.21
CA ALA A 521 -14.95 0.77 -23.31
C ALA A 521 -14.39 -0.43 -24.11
N TRP A 522 -14.98 -1.62 -23.99
CA TRP A 522 -14.45 -2.85 -24.58
C TRP A 522 -14.33 -2.79 -26.10
N GLU A 523 -15.35 -2.25 -26.80
CA GLU A 523 -15.33 -2.13 -28.27
C GLU A 523 -14.25 -1.18 -28.78
N LYS A 524 -13.91 -0.14 -28.01
CA LYS A 524 -12.90 0.85 -28.38
C LYS A 524 -11.48 0.41 -28.05
N PHE A 525 -11.32 -0.56 -27.16
CA PHE A 525 -10.01 -1.01 -26.71
C PHE A 525 -9.33 -1.85 -27.78
N GLN A 526 -8.14 -1.40 -28.17
CA GLN A 526 -7.16 -2.14 -28.96
C GLN A 526 -5.90 -2.27 -28.12
N GLY A 527 -5.44 -3.51 -27.95
CA GLY A 527 -4.22 -3.80 -27.22
C GLY A 527 -2.99 -3.80 -28.11
N ARG A 528 -1.91 -4.39 -27.61
CA ARG A 528 -0.64 -4.48 -28.33
C ARG A 528 -0.40 -5.90 -28.81
N ASP A 529 0.00 -6.02 -30.08
CA ASP A 529 0.72 -7.21 -30.58
C ASP A 529 2.08 -7.29 -29.86
N SER A 530 2.09 -8.07 -28.79
CA SER A 530 3.18 -8.17 -27.82
C SER A 530 4.12 -9.33 -28.13
N ASN A 531 3.66 -10.31 -28.91
CA ASN A 531 4.47 -11.40 -29.41
C ASN A 531 5.16 -11.05 -30.76
N ASN A 532 4.75 -9.94 -31.40
CA ASN A 532 5.22 -9.43 -32.69
C ASN A 532 4.95 -10.37 -33.87
N ASP A 533 3.81 -11.06 -33.87
CA ASP A 533 3.39 -11.95 -34.96
C ASP A 533 2.55 -11.25 -36.05
N GLY A 534 2.30 -9.95 -35.88
CA GLY A 534 1.51 -9.10 -36.76
C GLY A 534 0.03 -9.03 -36.40
N ARG A 535 -0.43 -9.66 -35.31
CA ARG A 535 -1.84 -9.71 -34.92
C ARG A 535 -2.02 -9.63 -33.41
N TRP A 536 -2.81 -8.65 -32.96
CA TRP A 536 -3.30 -8.65 -31.59
C TRP A 536 -4.34 -9.77 -31.37
N SER A 537 -3.97 -10.82 -30.64
CA SER A 537 -4.75 -12.05 -30.49
C SER A 537 -4.47 -12.80 -29.16
N ALA A 538 -5.03 -14.00 -29.01
CA ALA A 538 -4.87 -14.81 -27.80
C ALA A 538 -3.40 -15.06 -27.44
N GLY A 539 -3.05 -14.79 -26.18
CA GLY A 539 -1.68 -14.87 -25.67
C GLY A 539 -0.95 -13.53 -25.63
N ASP A 540 -1.47 -12.48 -26.28
CA ASP A 540 -0.96 -11.13 -26.11
C ASP A 540 -1.18 -10.60 -24.69
N TYR A 541 -0.31 -9.68 -24.28
CA TYR A 541 -0.23 -9.16 -22.92
C TYR A 541 -1.57 -8.65 -22.38
N ASP A 542 -2.36 -7.99 -23.23
CA ASP A 542 -3.64 -7.35 -22.91
C ASP A 542 -4.78 -7.81 -23.82
N TRP A 543 -4.69 -9.03 -24.38
CA TRP A 543 -5.76 -9.59 -25.18
C TRP A 543 -7.08 -9.66 -24.41
N LYS A 544 -8.11 -8.98 -24.93
CA LYS A 544 -9.40 -8.77 -24.24
C LYS A 544 -10.41 -9.90 -24.40
N GLY A 545 -10.10 -10.95 -25.16
CA GLY A 545 -11.04 -12.00 -25.53
C GLY A 545 -11.95 -11.62 -26.72
N THR A 546 -12.93 -12.47 -27.03
CA THR A 546 -13.81 -12.31 -28.21
C THR A 546 -15.07 -11.52 -27.94
N ALA A 547 -15.47 -11.36 -26.68
CA ALA A 547 -16.57 -10.53 -26.21
C ALA A 547 -16.35 -10.18 -24.73
N PRO A 548 -17.00 -9.14 -24.18
CA PRO A 548 -17.05 -8.92 -22.74
C PRO A 548 -17.57 -10.17 -22.02
N PHE A 549 -16.90 -10.57 -20.93
CA PHE A 549 -17.23 -11.77 -20.17
C PHE A 549 -17.34 -13.06 -21.01
N SER A 550 -16.49 -13.23 -22.03
CA SER A 550 -16.36 -14.51 -22.75
C SER A 550 -15.81 -15.61 -21.85
N GLU A 551 -14.91 -15.27 -20.93
CA GLU A 551 -14.22 -16.25 -20.09
C GLU A 551 -15.11 -16.79 -18.97
N PRO A 552 -15.01 -18.08 -18.60
CA PRO A 552 -15.79 -18.66 -17.50
C PRO A 552 -15.55 -17.95 -16.16
N GLU A 553 -14.31 -17.54 -15.87
CA GLU A 553 -13.98 -16.75 -14.67
C GLU A 553 -14.72 -15.41 -14.66
N ALA A 554 -14.69 -14.70 -15.79
CA ALA A 554 -15.33 -13.40 -15.94
C ALA A 554 -16.87 -13.51 -15.84
N ARG A 555 -17.48 -14.59 -16.34
CA ARG A 555 -18.91 -14.86 -16.16
C ARG A 555 -19.27 -15.12 -14.70
N THR A 556 -18.44 -15.87 -13.97
CA THR A 556 -18.64 -16.10 -12.54
C THR A 556 -18.47 -14.80 -11.75
N TYR A 557 -17.45 -14.01 -12.05
CA TYR A 557 -17.25 -12.67 -11.50
C TYR A 557 -18.47 -11.77 -11.72
N ARG A 558 -19.00 -11.75 -12.95
CA ARG A 558 -20.16 -10.92 -13.32
C ARG A 558 -21.37 -11.20 -12.45
N LYS A 559 -21.66 -12.47 -12.13
CA LYS A 559 -22.77 -12.84 -11.23
C LYS A 559 -22.64 -12.19 -9.85
N ILE A 560 -21.41 -12.05 -9.34
CA ILE A 560 -21.14 -11.38 -8.06
C ILE A 560 -21.24 -9.87 -8.22
N ALA A 561 -20.68 -9.32 -9.31
CA ALA A 561 -20.73 -7.89 -9.64
C ALA A 561 -22.17 -7.36 -9.80
N GLU A 562 -23.09 -8.21 -10.27
CA GLU A 562 -24.51 -7.89 -10.45
C GLU A 562 -25.34 -8.08 -9.17
N LEU A 563 -24.75 -8.54 -8.06
CA LEU A 563 -25.49 -8.69 -6.81
C LEU A 563 -26.06 -7.33 -6.37
N PRO A 564 -27.36 -7.28 -6.03
CA PRO A 564 -28.01 -6.02 -5.68
C PRO A 564 -27.44 -5.44 -4.39
N ASN A 565 -26.93 -6.28 -3.48
CA ASN A 565 -26.33 -5.84 -2.23
C ASN A 565 -24.82 -5.51 -2.32
N LEU A 566 -24.18 -5.58 -3.50
CA LEU A 566 -22.77 -5.20 -3.65
C LEU A 566 -22.57 -3.73 -3.24
N TYR A 567 -21.64 -3.45 -2.34
CA TYR A 567 -21.43 -2.09 -1.83
C TYR A 567 -20.06 -1.54 -2.23
N CYS A 568 -19.02 -2.31 -1.92
CA CYS A 568 -17.64 -1.91 -2.14
C CYS A 568 -16.83 -3.08 -2.70
N VAL A 569 -15.90 -2.79 -3.61
CA VAL A 569 -15.00 -3.80 -4.19
C VAL A 569 -13.55 -3.40 -3.91
N LEU A 570 -12.73 -4.35 -3.48
CA LEU A 570 -11.28 -4.17 -3.40
C LEU A 570 -10.62 -5.27 -4.21
N GLU A 571 -9.93 -4.85 -5.26
CA GLU A 571 -9.19 -5.73 -6.15
C GLU A 571 -7.69 -5.56 -5.88
N PHE A 572 -6.99 -6.67 -5.67
CA PHE A 572 -5.53 -6.67 -5.57
C PHE A 572 -4.90 -7.20 -6.85
N HIS A 573 -3.94 -6.42 -7.31
CA HIS A 573 -3.00 -6.74 -8.36
C HIS A 573 -1.57 -6.63 -7.85
N GLY A 574 -0.61 -7.02 -8.67
CA GLY A 574 0.75 -6.64 -8.39
C GLY A 574 1.70 -6.87 -9.55
N ASN A 575 2.79 -6.11 -9.61
CA ASN A 575 3.71 -6.24 -10.73
C ASN A 575 4.87 -7.19 -10.41
N THR A 576 5.05 -8.21 -11.26
CA THR A 576 6.15 -9.18 -11.18
C THR A 576 7.53 -8.57 -11.44
N SER A 577 7.58 -7.45 -12.17
CA SER A 577 8.81 -6.67 -12.38
C SER A 577 9.18 -5.80 -11.18
N ALA A 578 8.31 -5.73 -10.17
CA ALA A 578 8.41 -4.82 -9.04
C ALA A 578 8.50 -3.33 -9.44
N VAL A 579 7.84 -2.92 -10.53
CA VAL A 579 7.77 -1.53 -11.02
C VAL A 579 6.32 -1.03 -10.92
N ASN A 580 6.09 0.25 -10.65
CA ASN A 580 4.73 0.84 -10.55
C ASN A 580 3.81 0.16 -9.50
N ASN A 581 4.38 -0.40 -8.45
CA ASN A 581 3.62 -0.91 -7.31
C ASN A 581 3.29 0.22 -6.33
N LYS A 582 2.72 -0.14 -5.17
CA LYS A 582 2.38 0.82 -4.10
C LYS A 582 1.41 1.88 -4.60
N LEU A 583 0.45 1.45 -5.42
CA LEU A 583 -0.44 2.32 -6.17
C LEU A 583 -1.90 1.87 -6.01
N GLY A 584 -2.77 2.82 -5.70
CA GLY A 584 -4.22 2.70 -5.80
C GLY A 584 -4.72 3.25 -7.14
N LEU A 585 -5.55 2.47 -7.84
CA LEU A 585 -6.17 2.85 -9.11
C LEU A 585 -7.70 2.89 -8.96
N LEU A 586 -8.26 4.08 -9.11
CA LEU A 586 -9.70 4.30 -9.08
C LEU A 586 -10.37 3.84 -10.38
N PRO A 587 -11.64 3.39 -10.35
CA PRO A 587 -12.43 3.09 -11.53
C PRO A 587 -12.90 4.39 -12.20
N ALA A 588 -13.03 4.37 -13.52
CA ALA A 588 -13.63 5.48 -14.27
C ALA A 588 -15.15 5.58 -14.06
N THR A 589 -15.78 4.49 -13.60
CA THR A 589 -17.24 4.36 -13.47
C THR A 589 -17.73 4.44 -12.02
N ALA A 590 -16.84 4.67 -11.06
CA ALA A 590 -17.20 4.68 -9.64
C ALA A 590 -18.00 5.92 -9.24
N LYS A 591 -18.58 5.85 -8.04
CA LYS A 591 -19.26 7.00 -7.42
C LYS A 591 -18.34 8.23 -7.32
N PRO A 592 -18.89 9.44 -7.45
CA PRO A 592 -18.14 10.70 -7.28
C PRO A 592 -17.35 10.80 -5.95
N GLU A 593 -17.85 10.20 -4.88
CA GLU A 593 -17.25 10.23 -3.54
C GLU A 593 -16.10 9.22 -3.36
N ASN A 594 -15.94 8.27 -4.30
CA ASN A 594 -14.99 7.17 -4.20
C ASN A 594 -13.53 7.62 -4.09
N GLU A 595 -13.18 8.73 -4.76
CA GLU A 595 -11.84 9.31 -4.73
C GLU A 595 -11.45 9.79 -3.33
N LEU A 596 -12.36 10.45 -2.61
CA LEU A 596 -12.11 10.93 -1.24
C LEU A 596 -11.90 9.76 -0.28
N ALA A 597 -12.73 8.72 -0.40
CA ALA A 597 -12.60 7.51 0.39
C ALA A 597 -11.27 6.78 0.10
N ALA A 598 -10.80 6.75 -1.14
CA ALA A 598 -9.51 6.13 -1.46
C ALA A 598 -8.31 6.90 -0.89
N ILE A 599 -8.35 8.23 -0.91
CA ILE A 599 -7.32 9.07 -0.27
C ILE A 599 -7.30 8.83 1.24
N GLU A 600 -8.47 8.67 1.86
CA GLU A 600 -8.56 8.38 3.29
C GLU A 600 -8.08 6.96 3.63
N LEU A 601 -8.39 5.95 2.79
CA LEU A 601 -7.84 4.60 2.90
C LEU A 601 -6.31 4.64 2.89
N GLN A 602 -5.72 5.34 1.91
CA GLN A 602 -4.28 5.48 1.79
C GLN A 602 -3.67 6.08 3.08
N ARG A 603 -4.27 7.16 3.59
CA ARG A 603 -3.81 7.82 4.83
C ARG A 603 -3.84 6.86 6.01
N ILE A 604 -4.97 6.18 6.24
CA ILE A 604 -5.17 5.25 7.35
C ILE A 604 -4.19 4.07 7.26
N ALA A 605 -4.04 3.46 6.08
CA ALA A 605 -3.13 2.34 5.88
C ALA A 605 -1.67 2.76 6.13
N ASN A 606 -1.26 3.89 5.58
CA ASN A 606 0.12 4.37 5.70
C ASN A 606 0.47 4.77 7.13
N GLU A 607 -0.45 5.39 7.87
CA GLU A 607 -0.24 5.70 9.29
C GLU A 607 0.03 4.43 10.11
N ARG A 608 -0.65 3.34 9.78
CA ARG A 608 -0.49 2.06 10.47
C ARG A 608 0.76 1.31 10.04
N LEU A 609 1.13 1.35 8.76
CA LEU A 609 2.30 0.65 8.21
C LEU A 609 3.63 1.38 8.46
N ARG A 610 3.60 2.67 8.79
CA ARG A 610 4.80 3.48 9.03
C ARG A 610 5.75 2.84 10.04
N GLY A 611 7.04 2.80 9.72
CA GLY A 611 8.08 2.30 10.60
C GLY A 611 8.06 0.79 10.83
N ARG A 612 7.39 0.03 9.95
CA ARG A 612 7.25 -1.43 10.09
C ARG A 612 8.10 -2.20 9.08
N HIS A 613 7.95 -1.87 7.80
CA HIS A 613 8.56 -2.61 6.69
C HIS A 613 9.44 -1.70 5.84
N LEU A 614 10.63 -2.16 5.50
CA LEU A 614 11.51 -1.56 4.50
C LEU A 614 11.69 -2.53 3.35
N LEU A 615 11.58 -2.03 2.12
CA LEU A 615 11.84 -2.83 0.94
C LEU A 615 12.19 -1.94 -0.23
N ARG A 616 13.33 -2.21 -0.87
CA ARG A 616 13.68 -1.62 -2.16
C ARG A 616 13.05 -2.41 -3.31
N GLN A 617 12.38 -1.70 -4.21
CA GLN A 617 11.79 -2.21 -5.45
C GLN A 617 12.74 -2.03 -6.65
N ASN A 618 12.34 -2.48 -7.84
CA ASN A 618 13.26 -2.55 -8.99
C ASN A 618 13.56 -1.17 -9.60
N ASP A 619 12.59 -0.27 -9.53
CA ASP A 619 12.63 1.11 -10.03
C ASP A 619 13.10 2.12 -8.97
N GLU A 620 13.38 1.67 -7.74
CA GLU A 620 13.86 2.52 -6.66
C GLU A 620 15.40 2.52 -6.59
N GLU A 621 15.98 3.71 -6.40
CA GLU A 621 17.42 3.88 -6.20
C GLU A 621 17.84 3.42 -4.80
N THR A 622 17.02 3.72 -3.79
CA THR A 622 17.27 3.42 -2.38
C THR A 622 16.09 2.67 -1.76
N VAL A 623 16.29 2.10 -0.57
CA VAL A 623 15.19 1.52 0.20
C VAL A 623 14.15 2.59 0.57
N SER A 624 12.89 2.19 0.66
CA SER A 624 11.80 3.03 1.14
C SER A 624 10.95 2.24 2.16
N GLN A 625 10.16 2.97 2.96
CA GLN A 625 9.11 2.33 3.74
C GLN A 625 8.06 1.74 2.79
N TYR A 626 7.56 0.54 3.10
CA TYR A 626 6.55 -0.10 2.25
C TYR A 626 5.15 0.47 2.55
N LEU A 627 4.80 1.55 1.87
CA LEU A 627 3.55 2.28 2.01
C LEU A 627 2.75 2.28 0.69
N LEU A 628 1.47 2.61 0.74
CA LEU A 628 0.69 2.91 -0.46
C LEU A 628 1.04 4.35 -0.88
N GLU A 629 1.88 4.52 -1.88
CA GLU A 629 2.48 5.82 -2.22
C GLU A 629 1.54 6.75 -2.98
N ARG A 630 0.71 6.20 -3.87
CA ARG A 630 -0.13 7.02 -4.76
C ARG A 630 -1.52 6.44 -4.87
N VAL A 631 -2.51 7.32 -5.01
CA VAL A 631 -3.86 7.00 -5.47
C VAL A 631 -4.15 7.89 -6.68
N ARG A 632 -4.65 7.31 -7.77
CA ARG A 632 -4.98 8.06 -8.99
C ARG A 632 -6.13 7.42 -9.76
N MET A 633 -6.68 8.19 -10.70
CA MET A 633 -7.64 7.67 -11.67
C MET A 633 -7.00 6.60 -12.57
N GLY A 634 -7.69 5.48 -12.72
CA GLY A 634 -7.38 4.47 -13.72
C GLY A 634 -7.77 4.94 -15.12
N GLY A 635 -7.25 4.25 -16.14
CA GLY A 635 -7.58 4.54 -17.53
C GLY A 635 -8.96 4.04 -17.95
N SER A 636 -9.42 4.55 -19.10
CA SER A 636 -10.66 4.14 -19.76
C SER A 636 -10.48 2.84 -20.55
N VAL A 637 -10.28 1.75 -19.83
CA VAL A 637 -10.00 0.41 -20.37
C VAL A 637 -11.01 -0.63 -19.84
N PRO A 638 -11.19 -1.78 -20.52
CA PRO A 638 -12.16 -2.82 -20.13
C PRO A 638 -11.71 -3.67 -18.92
N GLN A 639 -11.19 -3.01 -17.88
CA GLN A 639 -10.85 -3.63 -16.62
C GLN A 639 -12.11 -4.02 -15.85
N LEU A 640 -12.04 -5.14 -15.12
CA LEU A 640 -13.18 -5.68 -14.36
C LEU A 640 -13.68 -4.70 -13.30
N LYS A 641 -12.78 -3.91 -12.71
CA LYS A 641 -13.13 -2.82 -11.78
C LYS A 641 -14.16 -1.85 -12.34
N ASN A 642 -14.09 -1.53 -13.64
CA ASN A 642 -15.01 -0.57 -14.27
C ASN A 642 -16.43 -1.16 -14.46
N THR A 643 -16.58 -2.47 -14.30
CA THR A 643 -17.87 -3.17 -14.24
C THR A 643 -18.41 -3.19 -12.81
N SER A 644 -17.69 -3.82 -11.87
CA SER A 644 -18.23 -4.10 -10.54
C SER A 644 -18.33 -2.87 -9.65
N MET A 645 -17.50 -1.86 -9.91
CA MET A 645 -17.49 -0.61 -9.16
C MET A 645 -18.34 0.47 -9.83
N ARG A 646 -19.04 0.16 -10.93
CA ARG A 646 -19.95 1.10 -11.61
C ARG A 646 -21.01 1.60 -10.65
N ASP A 647 -21.06 2.91 -10.45
CA ASP A 647 -21.95 3.59 -9.50
C ASP A 647 -21.85 3.05 -8.06
N ARG A 648 -20.70 2.45 -7.71
CA ARG A 648 -20.39 1.88 -6.39
C ARG A 648 -19.02 2.36 -5.91
N PHE A 649 -18.59 1.87 -4.75
CA PHE A 649 -17.29 2.15 -4.18
C PHE A 649 -16.27 1.05 -4.51
N GLY A 650 -15.00 1.43 -4.52
CA GLY A 650 -13.91 0.48 -4.65
C GLY A 650 -12.69 1.02 -5.36
N LEU A 651 -11.63 0.24 -5.32
CA LEU A 651 -10.38 0.54 -5.99
C LEU A 651 -9.60 -0.74 -6.26
N VAL A 652 -8.65 -0.62 -7.19
CA VAL A 652 -7.58 -1.59 -7.37
C VAL A 652 -6.37 -1.15 -6.57
N ILE A 653 -5.66 -2.07 -5.94
CA ILE A 653 -4.35 -1.82 -5.33
C ILE A 653 -3.29 -2.71 -5.95
N GLU A 654 -2.24 -2.10 -6.47
CA GLU A 654 -1.03 -2.74 -6.98
C GLU A 654 0.00 -2.87 -5.85
N VAL A 655 0.35 -4.10 -5.48
CA VAL A 655 1.44 -4.40 -4.53
C VAL A 655 2.58 -5.11 -5.25
N THR A 656 3.76 -5.21 -4.64
CA THR A 656 4.84 -6.07 -5.16
C THR A 656 4.35 -7.51 -5.21
N ALA A 657 4.51 -8.17 -6.34
CA ALA A 657 4.07 -9.55 -6.53
C ALA A 657 5.04 -10.29 -7.46
N GLY A 658 4.71 -11.53 -7.82
CA GLY A 658 5.48 -12.33 -8.77
C GLY A 658 6.79 -12.90 -8.21
N TYR A 659 6.88 -13.04 -6.90
CA TYR A 659 7.95 -13.75 -6.25
C TYR A 659 7.99 -15.20 -6.71
N ARG A 660 9.22 -15.73 -6.77
CA ARG A 660 9.46 -17.13 -7.11
C ARG A 660 8.96 -18.09 -6.03
N SER A 661 8.76 -17.61 -4.79
CA SER A 661 8.20 -18.37 -3.68
C SER A 661 7.72 -17.41 -2.57
N THR A 662 7.43 -17.93 -1.38
CA THR A 662 6.71 -17.24 -0.29
C THR A 662 7.62 -16.47 0.67
N TYR A 663 8.87 -16.19 0.31
CA TYR A 663 9.80 -15.48 1.18
C TYR A 663 9.34 -14.07 1.55
N GLY A 664 8.50 -13.40 0.76
CA GLY A 664 7.92 -12.09 1.10
C GLY A 664 6.57 -12.16 1.85
N ALA A 665 6.08 -13.34 2.20
CA ALA A 665 4.70 -13.54 2.64
C ALA A 665 4.31 -12.76 3.90
N VAL A 666 5.21 -12.57 4.87
CA VAL A 666 4.86 -11.81 6.09
C VAL A 666 4.53 -10.36 5.75
N LEU A 667 5.36 -9.70 4.94
CA LEU A 667 5.11 -8.33 4.49
C LEU A 667 3.81 -8.27 3.67
N GLN A 668 3.67 -9.16 2.69
CA GLN A 668 2.53 -9.14 1.77
C GLN A 668 1.19 -9.34 2.50
N THR A 669 1.14 -10.32 3.38
CA THR A 669 -0.07 -10.61 4.15
C THR A 669 -0.39 -9.52 5.15
N ASP A 670 0.61 -8.92 5.80
CA ASP A 670 0.42 -7.80 6.73
C ASP A 670 -0.13 -6.57 5.99
N VAL A 671 0.48 -6.20 4.86
CA VAL A 671 0.06 -5.05 4.06
C VAL A 671 -1.35 -5.24 3.52
N VAL A 672 -1.66 -6.41 2.93
CA VAL A 672 -3.00 -6.70 2.41
C VAL A 672 -4.04 -6.63 3.54
N CYS A 673 -3.74 -7.18 4.71
CA CYS A 673 -4.66 -7.09 5.86
C CYS A 673 -4.88 -5.66 6.33
N GLU A 674 -3.83 -4.82 6.40
CA GLU A 674 -3.95 -3.42 6.81
C GLU A 674 -4.69 -2.57 5.76
N LEU A 675 -4.53 -2.87 4.47
CA LEU A 675 -5.29 -2.23 3.39
C LEU A 675 -6.77 -2.62 3.43
N CYS A 676 -7.08 -3.90 3.65
CA CYS A 676 -8.45 -4.35 3.87
C CYS A 676 -9.04 -3.69 5.13
N ARG A 677 -8.28 -3.59 6.23
CA ARG A 677 -8.71 -2.88 7.44
C ARG A 677 -9.02 -1.41 7.15
N ALA A 678 -8.15 -0.72 6.43
CA ALA A 678 -8.33 0.67 6.04
C ALA A 678 -9.56 0.87 5.13
N LEU A 679 -9.88 -0.11 4.26
CA LEU A 679 -11.10 -0.12 3.46
C LEU A 679 -12.35 0.02 4.33
N PHE A 680 -12.51 -0.79 5.38
CA PHE A 680 -13.72 -0.73 6.22
C PHE A 680 -13.86 0.58 7.01
N LEU A 681 -12.76 1.28 7.28
CA LEU A 681 -12.79 2.59 7.93
C LEU A 681 -13.10 3.72 6.94
N ALA A 682 -12.52 3.67 5.73
CA ALA A 682 -12.69 4.70 4.73
C ALA A 682 -14.00 4.56 3.93
N TYR A 683 -14.53 3.35 3.85
CA TYR A 683 -15.78 3.00 3.16
C TYR A 683 -16.74 2.35 4.16
N PRO A 684 -17.26 3.07 5.16
CA PRO A 684 -18.15 2.49 6.15
C PRO A 684 -19.48 2.06 5.51
N PRO A 685 -20.09 0.94 5.94
CA PRO A 685 -21.40 0.56 5.45
C PRO A 685 -22.42 1.66 5.81
N PRO A 686 -23.45 1.88 4.99
CA PRO A 686 -24.50 2.85 5.31
C PRO A 686 -25.27 2.43 6.57
N GLN A 687 -25.66 3.40 7.40
CA GLN A 687 -26.39 3.16 8.65
C GLN A 687 -27.73 2.44 8.44
N THR A 688 -28.39 2.71 7.31
CA THR A 688 -29.60 2.02 6.87
C THR A 688 -29.33 1.36 5.53
N TRP A 689 -29.40 0.03 5.48
CA TRP A 689 -29.40 -0.73 4.22
C TRP A 689 -30.83 -1.16 3.91
N PRO A 690 -31.34 -0.96 2.69
CA PRO A 690 -32.67 -1.44 2.33
C PRO A 690 -32.74 -2.94 2.61
N GLU A 691 -33.65 -3.37 3.48
CA GLU A 691 -33.97 -4.78 3.62
C GLU A 691 -34.47 -5.25 2.25
N GLN A 692 -33.65 -6.06 1.57
CA GLN A 692 -34.08 -6.69 0.34
C GLN A 692 -35.17 -7.68 0.74
N ARG A 693 -36.42 -7.40 0.32
CA ARG A 693 -37.52 -8.35 0.41
C ARG A 693 -37.05 -9.65 -0.26
N ARG A 694 -36.99 -10.70 0.55
CA ARG A 694 -36.52 -12.04 0.14
C ARG A 694 -37.36 -12.62 -1.00
#